data_AF-A0A366S625-F1
#
_entry.id   AF-A0A366S625-F1
#
_cell.length_a   1.000
_cell.length_b   1.000
_cell.length_c   1.000
_cell.angle_alpha   90.00
_cell.angle_beta   90.00
_cell.angle_gamma   90.00
#
_symmetry.space_group_name_H-M   'P 1'
#
loop_
_entity.id
_entity.type
_entity.pdbx_description
1 polymer ?
#
loop_
_entity_poly.entity_id
_entity_poly.type
_entity_poly.pdbx_seq_one_letter_code
_entity_poly.pdbx_strand_id
1 'polypeptide(L)'
;MASKGKEAAASKDATPTNPRGIPYAPFVDKVEDYVTTRDDVEPTLRSFQEMISTGADRAWRGRKYQFMEMNLQKRMGGLKDKIPDIQKTLDSVKFLKLRKDDDEAIETTFELNDTLYSKAKIPATEEVYIWLGANVMLSYPIDEAETLLSSKLSTAKTSLSNCEEDLDFLREQITTMEVAVARVYNWEVVQKRKDKAEEDEEKKKGNSIQSRRSSSILDSIEAVISERRRSHDRLPSKAELKIQLKRDRDREDVTSPEAQKVEDAILQRRMEVDRSSLNPGFKRKLVNDRKDTNAEQFTLPLNNMRDRIERKLNMQKRWAEQSPPTLLRRYIAITDPDPSLQRNVASIRSMRLPIVLLQMHIRRQVAADPIGMEEVAKALHPEEEWKRLMGVMEYNGHSQERLNEYVDILFARTDEERCHLFLVDSSVKPGFIFSYVSRLSSRIRQVSTLDGLLEYFRRRLKTTAEKKRITDVRLYIEGRARTQMQKFAPKEVMEHMERLAFHCRRIEPRRLIVLAEIMAEFIVELGANSHGASEITPATEPTAEAYHAQCRFFNDSLRTIASRMGSGAEHKAIPYAYIWAAQHILLAMSDSLPQPLSVDRNGFEAIRAVLAGMPKNMDERHAASRHSESWPPYLVPADGIDEAMEAEESWSRVVRAGMMMQEAGFPKQEVDEVIDILYGLAPDGSPTIQQRVQINTARKVSAWAASIRATRNAHEAWQRFNNPPEPGMKPGVLEYTAMFQRLYAREADPRHGTLPGDNHLNYLTNEDKNLTELEKLRLQPPTPGELYSMMVEDDIRPDEQCLRILVSNAENVAAGHRYLEDGSTARKNYHALTMAFPSTNQLRKIPLPLFSAYMELLSKIPNLGGKNLIRAIRLAERRLSGNNANWSSYVWAPILKQLAQHHGRLQLTLEAQLRLWLYVVDHIDVDKSMNLVIVNELAKTLRKILRREVEKLAETLPTDKADSNSFALHYEAQAIEAGKNTKYIRNVPEHSALSMFEIVGERLMGLFYSVVLKEKEGSRPADSLHVSHADMMRARRDPVMPSVAHNLMLALAFAGEVRAMSDMMKWLIREWSLPELQEEIQNMGELPQDLDMIETLCAFRAFAEPLIRRRKVKQVFEGVMENRIWEWPDDTVVDKYIESHGNGVKELRDVSTWARERFLHYRNNKITDVHDLNIDWIVTEHKTSKEQRDAVNDLRRRVFSEDADEMIEEEEEEEEEREESSSPGQVA
;
A
#
# COMPACT_ATOMS: atom_id res chain seq x y z
N MET A 1 -25.03 42.81 -57.25
CA MET A 1 -26.03 42.43 -58.27
C MET A 1 -25.87 40.96 -58.61
N ALA A 2 -26.98 40.34 -58.98
CA ALA A 2 -27.25 38.90 -59.13
C ALA A 2 -26.21 38.10 -59.93
N SER A 3 -25.72 36.99 -59.38
CA SER A 3 -26.33 35.65 -59.50
C SER A 3 -25.27 34.59 -59.16
N LYS A 4 -25.58 33.69 -58.22
CA LYS A 4 -24.85 32.42 -58.06
C LYS A 4 -25.63 31.35 -58.80
N GLY A 5 -25.05 30.83 -59.87
CA GLY A 5 -25.31 29.47 -60.36
C GLY A 5 -24.37 28.48 -59.65
N LYS A 6 -24.92 27.32 -59.30
CA LYS A 6 -24.36 26.15 -58.61
C LYS A 6 -22.98 25.68 -59.06
N GLU A 7 -22.22 25.11 -58.11
CA GLU A 7 -21.48 23.86 -58.33
C GLU A 7 -21.40 23.03 -57.03
N ALA A 8 -21.29 21.71 -57.18
CA ALA A 8 -21.65 20.69 -56.19
C ALA A 8 -20.46 19.90 -55.63
N ALA A 9 -20.63 19.46 -54.37
CA ALA A 9 -20.13 18.26 -53.69
C ALA A 9 -18.62 18.02 -53.52
N ALA A 10 -18.13 18.19 -52.28
CA ALA A 10 -17.06 17.39 -51.66
C ALA A 10 -17.10 17.46 -50.12
N SER A 11 -16.81 16.33 -49.46
CA SER A 11 -16.42 16.07 -48.04
C SER A 11 -17.28 16.64 -46.88
N LYS A 12 -17.85 15.74 -46.06
CA LYS A 12 -18.31 16.05 -44.69
C LYS A 12 -17.09 16.13 -43.75
N ASP A 13 -16.46 17.30 -43.64
CA ASP A 13 -15.35 17.55 -42.71
C ASP A 13 -15.50 18.89 -41.97
N ALA A 14 -15.23 18.86 -40.66
CA ALA A 14 -15.01 19.95 -39.70
C ALA A 14 -16.04 21.10 -39.61
N THR A 15 -16.70 21.23 -38.46
CA THR A 15 -17.41 22.46 -38.07
C THR A 15 -16.43 23.65 -38.05
N PRO A 16 -16.74 24.79 -38.69
CA PRO A 16 -15.87 25.96 -38.66
C PRO A 16 -15.64 26.41 -37.20
N THR A 17 -14.41 26.83 -36.89
CA THR A 17 -13.97 27.29 -35.56
C THR A 17 -13.40 28.71 -35.66
N ASN A 18 -13.49 29.49 -34.58
CA ASN A 18 -12.78 30.77 -34.42
C ASN A 18 -11.25 30.54 -34.51
N PRO A 19 -10.37 31.54 -34.80
CA PRO A 19 -8.91 31.38 -34.81
C PRO A 19 -8.30 30.84 -33.51
N ARG A 20 -9.09 30.74 -32.43
CA ARG A 20 -8.73 30.17 -31.12
C ARG A 20 -9.33 28.79 -30.85
N GLY A 21 -10.04 28.19 -31.82
CA GLY A 21 -10.55 26.81 -31.76
C GLY A 21 -11.96 26.64 -31.18
N ILE A 22 -12.69 27.72 -30.88
CA ILE A 22 -14.08 27.64 -30.40
C ILE A 22 -15.01 27.36 -31.59
N PRO A 23 -15.84 26.29 -31.56
CA PRO A 23 -16.71 25.92 -32.69
C PRO A 23 -17.91 26.85 -32.81
N TYR A 24 -18.26 27.20 -34.06
CA TYR A 24 -19.46 27.95 -34.37
C TYR A 24 -20.74 27.12 -34.12
N ALA A 25 -21.76 27.76 -33.57
CA ALA A 25 -23.09 27.20 -33.46
C ALA A 25 -23.75 27.08 -34.85
N PRO A 26 -24.37 25.94 -35.18
CA PRO A 26 -25.07 25.79 -36.45
C PRO A 26 -26.33 26.67 -36.48
N PHE A 27 -26.42 27.59 -37.44
CA PHE A 27 -27.57 28.46 -37.62
C PHE A 27 -28.66 27.80 -38.48
N VAL A 28 -29.91 27.80 -37.99
CA VAL A 28 -31.07 27.19 -38.68
C VAL A 28 -31.89 28.29 -39.36
N ASP A 29 -31.64 28.52 -40.66
CA ASP A 29 -32.34 29.52 -41.47
C ASP A 29 -33.76 29.10 -41.86
N LYS A 30 -33.92 27.88 -42.39
CA LYS A 30 -35.21 27.25 -42.68
C LYS A 30 -35.28 25.92 -41.96
N VAL A 31 -36.30 25.74 -41.11
CA VAL A 31 -36.47 24.50 -40.33
C VAL A 31 -36.72 23.29 -41.26
N GLU A 32 -37.31 23.54 -42.42
CA GLU A 32 -37.60 22.56 -43.47
C GLU A 32 -36.36 21.91 -44.09
N ASP A 33 -35.19 22.55 -44.01
CA ASP A 33 -33.91 22.00 -44.52
C ASP A 33 -33.30 20.97 -43.55
N TYR A 34 -33.74 20.97 -42.29
CA TYR A 34 -33.26 20.06 -41.24
C TYR A 34 -34.31 19.03 -40.82
N VAL A 35 -35.59 19.35 -41.00
CA VAL A 35 -36.72 18.51 -40.58
C VAL A 35 -37.75 18.44 -41.71
N THR A 36 -37.85 17.28 -42.36
CA THR A 36 -38.78 17.04 -43.48
C THR A 36 -40.05 16.32 -43.06
N THR A 37 -39.99 15.51 -42.00
CA THR A 37 -41.09 14.63 -41.55
C THR A 37 -41.23 14.71 -40.02
N ARG A 38 -42.42 14.44 -39.47
CA ARG A 38 -42.66 14.51 -38.01
C ARG A 38 -41.76 13.58 -37.20
N ASP A 39 -41.46 12.41 -37.74
CA ASP A 39 -40.55 11.43 -37.11
C ASP A 39 -39.09 11.93 -37.11
N ASP A 40 -38.75 12.95 -37.90
CA ASP A 40 -37.43 13.58 -37.91
C ASP A 40 -37.32 14.72 -36.89
N VAL A 41 -38.44 15.28 -36.42
CA VAL A 41 -38.47 16.38 -35.43
C VAL A 41 -37.82 15.94 -34.14
N GLU A 42 -38.17 14.76 -33.65
CA GLU A 42 -37.67 14.30 -32.37
C GLU A 42 -36.20 13.87 -32.40
N PRO A 43 -35.67 13.22 -33.46
CA PRO A 43 -34.23 13.01 -33.64
C PRO A 43 -33.45 14.26 -34.03
N THR A 44 -34.05 15.31 -34.62
CA THR A 44 -33.37 16.59 -34.91
C THR A 44 -33.42 17.56 -33.74
N LEU A 45 -34.53 17.61 -33.00
CA LEU A 45 -34.57 18.17 -31.65
C LEU A 45 -33.61 17.40 -30.79
N ARG A 46 -33.60 16.06 -30.80
CA ARG A 46 -32.55 15.28 -30.13
C ARG A 46 -31.18 15.58 -30.71
N SER A 47 -30.95 15.85 -31.98
CA SER A 47 -29.63 16.17 -32.58
C SER A 47 -29.14 17.57 -32.20
N PHE A 48 -30.01 18.59 -32.20
CA PHE A 48 -29.72 19.91 -31.68
C PHE A 48 -29.62 19.88 -30.15
N GLN A 49 -30.48 19.09 -29.51
CA GLN A 49 -30.43 18.65 -28.12
C GLN A 49 -29.34 17.60 -27.88
N GLU A 50 -28.55 17.10 -28.86
CA GLU A 50 -27.53 16.00 -28.75
C GLU A 50 -26.15 16.52 -29.14
N MET A 51 -26.09 17.57 -29.94
CA MET A 51 -25.11 18.65 -29.80
C MET A 51 -25.29 19.34 -28.44
N ILE A 52 -26.46 19.14 -27.80
CA ILE A 52 -26.82 19.49 -26.41
C ILE A 52 -27.02 18.27 -25.43
N SER A 53 -26.79 16.99 -25.77
CA SER A 53 -26.95 15.85 -24.83
C SER A 53 -26.45 14.51 -25.39
N THR A 54 -25.88 13.68 -24.53
CA THR A 54 -25.81 12.23 -24.76
C THR A 54 -26.27 11.69 -23.43
N GLY A 55 -27.47 11.09 -23.42
CA GLY A 55 -28.11 10.56 -22.22
C GLY A 55 -29.24 11.44 -21.71
N ALA A 56 -30.38 10.77 -21.44
CA ALA A 56 -31.63 11.34 -21.00
C ALA A 56 -31.50 12.00 -19.61
N ASP A 57 -31.37 13.32 -19.60
CA ASP A 57 -31.77 14.17 -18.47
C ASP A 57 -32.07 15.58 -18.99
N ARG A 58 -33.28 16.06 -18.71
CA ARG A 58 -33.74 17.40 -19.08
C ARG A 58 -32.99 18.45 -18.22
N ALA A 59 -31.76 18.87 -18.60
CA ALA A 59 -31.15 20.21 -18.31
C ALA A 59 -29.58 20.33 -18.39
N TRP A 60 -28.85 19.79 -19.39
CA TRP A 60 -27.36 19.73 -19.28
C TRP A 60 -26.40 20.11 -20.44
N ARG A 61 -26.74 20.82 -21.54
CA ARG A 61 -25.68 21.45 -22.41
C ARG A 61 -25.84 22.90 -22.83
N GLY A 62 -26.81 23.65 -22.30
CA GLY A 62 -26.56 25.09 -22.10
C GLY A 62 -25.23 25.33 -21.35
N ARG A 63 -24.84 24.35 -20.52
CA ARG A 63 -23.62 24.34 -19.70
C ARG A 63 -22.28 24.32 -20.44
N LYS A 64 -22.11 23.88 -21.70
CA LYS A 64 -20.74 23.86 -22.30
C LYS A 64 -20.23 25.26 -22.68
N TYR A 65 -21.02 26.01 -23.45
CA TYR A 65 -20.71 27.40 -23.75
C TYR A 65 -20.79 28.27 -22.48
N GLN A 66 -21.75 28.01 -21.57
CA GLN A 66 -21.81 28.69 -20.27
C GLN A 66 -20.63 28.35 -19.33
N PHE A 67 -20.09 27.13 -19.36
CA PHE A 67 -18.90 26.75 -18.60
C PHE A 67 -17.64 27.36 -19.19
N MET A 68 -17.51 27.38 -20.52
CA MET A 68 -16.45 28.12 -21.22
C MET A 68 -16.54 29.63 -20.93
N GLU A 69 -17.74 30.19 -20.91
CA GLU A 69 -18.01 31.58 -20.51
C GLU A 69 -17.58 31.81 -19.05
N MET A 70 -17.98 30.94 -18.12
CA MET A 70 -17.60 31.03 -16.71
C MET A 70 -16.08 30.95 -16.52
N ASN A 71 -15.39 30.07 -17.26
CA ASN A 71 -13.94 29.93 -17.18
C ASN A 71 -13.21 31.14 -17.77
N LEU A 72 -13.68 31.70 -18.90
CA LEU A 72 -13.14 32.93 -19.47
C LEU A 72 -13.44 34.14 -18.60
N GLN A 73 -14.61 34.20 -17.95
CA GLN A 73 -14.95 35.22 -16.95
C GLN A 73 -14.01 35.16 -15.74
N LYS A 74 -13.73 33.97 -15.19
CA LYS A 74 -12.74 33.79 -14.11
C LYS A 74 -11.33 34.21 -14.54
N ARG A 75 -10.90 33.80 -15.73
CA ARG A 75 -9.58 34.20 -16.29
C ARG A 75 -9.49 35.70 -16.53
N MET A 76 -10.57 36.33 -17.01
CA MET A 76 -10.67 37.77 -17.18
C MET A 76 -10.59 38.50 -15.83
N GLY A 77 -11.29 38.01 -14.79
CA GLY A 77 -11.20 38.54 -13.43
C GLY A 77 -9.77 38.56 -12.92
N GLY A 78 -9.09 37.41 -12.97
CA GLY A 78 -7.69 37.31 -12.55
C GLY A 78 -6.70 38.15 -13.37
N LEU A 79 -7.01 38.45 -14.64
CA LEU A 79 -6.21 39.38 -15.45
C LEU A 79 -6.52 40.85 -15.10
N LYS A 80 -7.77 41.20 -14.80
CA LYS A 80 -8.19 42.55 -14.38
C LYS A 80 -7.59 42.93 -13.02
N ASP A 81 -7.39 41.97 -12.13
CA ASP A 81 -6.73 42.20 -10.84
C ASP A 81 -5.22 42.37 -10.99
N LYS A 82 -4.57 41.55 -11.85
CA LYS A 82 -3.11 41.55 -12.02
C LYS A 82 -2.55 42.72 -12.84
N ILE A 83 -3.30 43.23 -13.82
CA ILE A 83 -2.83 44.33 -14.69
C ILE A 83 -2.50 45.60 -13.88
N PRO A 84 -3.34 46.07 -12.94
CA PRO A 84 -3.01 47.18 -12.05
C PRO A 84 -1.74 46.98 -11.25
N ASP A 85 -1.47 45.77 -10.77
CA ASP A 85 -0.27 45.48 -9.96
C ASP A 85 1.01 45.48 -10.80
N ILE A 86 0.96 44.91 -12.01
CA ILE A 86 2.06 44.98 -12.98
C ILE A 86 2.30 46.43 -13.43
N GLN A 87 1.24 47.24 -13.54
CA GLN A 87 1.35 48.66 -13.89
C GLN A 87 1.99 49.46 -12.74
N LYS A 88 1.53 49.29 -11.49
CA LYS A 88 2.11 49.94 -10.31
C LYS A 88 3.59 49.61 -10.16
N THR A 89 3.97 48.34 -10.30
CA THR A 89 5.36 47.90 -10.21
C THR A 89 6.23 48.49 -11.34
N LEU A 90 5.72 48.52 -12.57
CA LEU A 90 6.40 49.18 -13.69
C LEU A 90 6.58 50.69 -13.45
N ASP A 91 5.57 51.36 -12.90
CA ASP A 91 5.62 52.78 -12.59
C ASP A 91 6.63 53.07 -11.46
N SER A 92 6.74 52.18 -10.46
CA SER A 92 7.78 52.23 -9.42
C SER A 92 9.18 52.04 -10.01
N VAL A 93 9.39 51.09 -10.93
CA VAL A 93 10.68 50.87 -11.59
C VAL A 93 11.07 52.08 -12.47
N LYS A 94 10.12 52.67 -13.19
CA LYS A 94 10.34 53.91 -13.97
C LYS A 94 10.64 55.10 -13.08
N PHE A 95 10.00 55.20 -11.92
CA PHE A 95 10.29 56.23 -10.93
C PHE A 95 11.72 56.10 -10.38
N LEU A 96 12.17 54.87 -10.09
CA LEU A 96 13.54 54.60 -9.67
C LEU A 96 14.55 54.90 -10.79
N LYS A 97 14.22 54.63 -12.05
CA LYS A 97 15.05 54.93 -13.24
C LYS A 97 15.26 56.42 -13.49
N LEU A 98 14.30 57.27 -13.14
CA LEU A 98 14.37 58.71 -13.38
C LEU A 98 15.34 59.44 -12.44
N ARG A 99 15.80 58.77 -11.37
CA ARG A 99 16.72 59.33 -10.39
C ARG A 99 18.18 59.09 -10.77
N LYS A 100 19.03 60.07 -10.46
CA LYS A 100 20.48 60.02 -10.67
C LYS A 100 21.21 59.86 -9.34
N ASP A 101 22.48 59.47 -9.38
CA ASP A 101 23.31 59.21 -8.20
C ASP A 101 23.49 60.44 -7.26
N ASP A 102 23.16 61.65 -7.72
CA ASP A 102 23.23 62.91 -6.96
C ASP A 102 21.90 63.29 -6.23
N ASP A 103 20.83 62.48 -6.31
CA ASP A 103 19.52 62.80 -5.72
C ASP A 103 19.38 62.39 -4.23
N GLU A 104 18.70 63.21 -3.41
CA GLU A 104 18.47 62.95 -1.98
C GLU A 104 17.68 61.64 -1.71
N ALA A 105 18.06 60.89 -0.68
CA ALA A 105 17.45 59.61 -0.31
C ALA A 105 15.92 59.69 -0.10
N ILE A 106 15.16 58.72 -0.64
CA ILE A 106 13.70 58.73 -0.61
C ILE A 106 13.20 58.33 0.78
N GLU A 107 12.48 59.21 1.47
CA GLU A 107 11.67 58.82 2.62
C GLU A 107 10.38 58.16 2.13
N THR A 108 10.27 56.84 2.29
CA THR A 108 9.06 56.07 1.95
C THR A 108 8.56 55.25 3.15
N THR A 109 7.28 54.92 3.13
CA THR A 109 6.69 53.96 4.07
C THR A 109 6.72 52.57 3.46
N PHE A 110 7.63 51.72 3.95
CA PHE A 110 7.79 50.34 3.53
C PHE A 110 6.75 49.44 4.21
N GLU A 111 6.06 48.62 3.44
CA GLU A 111 5.06 47.67 3.92
C GLU A 111 5.74 46.41 4.49
N LEU A 112 5.55 46.15 5.78
CA LEU A 112 6.03 44.92 6.45
C LEU A 112 4.92 43.86 6.50
N ASN A 113 3.67 44.31 6.57
CA ASN A 113 2.44 43.53 6.58
C ASN A 113 1.30 44.47 6.11
N ASP A 114 0.19 43.96 5.59
CA ASP A 114 -0.95 44.71 5.04
C ASP A 114 -1.43 45.88 5.93
N THR A 115 -1.26 45.74 7.25
CA THR A 115 -1.65 46.75 8.26
C THR A 115 -0.47 47.46 8.95
N LEU A 116 0.78 47.10 8.65
CA LEU A 116 1.98 47.60 9.30
C LEU A 116 2.99 48.18 8.30
N TYR A 117 3.24 49.48 8.42
CA TYR A 117 4.19 50.21 7.58
C TYR A 117 5.31 50.83 8.43
N SER A 118 6.55 50.78 7.95
CA SER A 118 7.72 51.39 8.59
C SER A 118 8.30 52.50 7.72
N LYS A 119 8.76 53.60 8.32
CA LYS A 119 9.42 54.69 7.58
C LYS A 119 10.87 54.31 7.28
N ALA A 120 11.25 54.29 6.02
CA ALA A 120 12.59 53.94 5.55
C ALA A 120 13.15 55.02 4.61
N LYS A 121 14.47 55.20 4.64
CA LYS A 121 15.23 56.05 3.71
C LYS A 121 15.91 55.17 2.67
N ILE A 122 15.52 55.29 1.41
CA ILE A 122 16.04 54.48 0.30
C ILE A 122 17.13 55.27 -0.44
N PRO A 123 18.39 54.80 -0.47
CA PRO A 123 19.45 55.40 -1.28
C PRO A 123 19.22 55.12 -2.79
N ALA A 124 20.00 55.75 -3.67
CA ALA A 124 19.96 55.40 -5.10
C ALA A 124 20.33 53.92 -5.29
N THR A 125 19.53 53.17 -6.05
CA THR A 125 19.66 51.72 -6.27
C THR A 125 19.72 51.42 -7.76
N GLU A 126 20.68 50.60 -8.19
CA GLU A 126 20.87 50.22 -9.59
C GLU A 126 20.10 48.93 -9.99
N GLU A 127 19.72 48.12 -9.01
CA GLU A 127 19.09 46.80 -9.20
C GLU A 127 17.79 46.67 -8.40
N VAL A 128 16.82 45.92 -8.94
CA VAL A 128 15.52 45.63 -8.31
C VAL A 128 15.31 44.13 -8.26
N TYR A 129 14.80 43.63 -7.13
CA TYR A 129 14.44 42.23 -6.97
C TYR A 129 12.98 42.03 -7.38
N ILE A 130 12.75 41.19 -8.40
CA ILE A 130 11.42 40.88 -8.90
C ILE A 130 11.07 39.44 -8.54
N TRP A 131 9.89 39.26 -7.96
CA TRP A 131 9.31 37.95 -7.74
C TRP A 131 8.69 37.41 -9.02
N LEU A 132 9.26 36.33 -9.57
CA LEU A 132 8.81 35.72 -10.84
C LEU A 132 7.71 34.66 -10.63
N GLY A 133 7.39 34.34 -9.38
CA GLY A 133 6.54 33.20 -9.00
C GLY A 133 7.36 31.97 -8.63
N ALA A 134 6.68 30.91 -8.16
CA ALA A 134 7.30 29.62 -7.79
C ALA A 134 8.48 29.72 -6.79
N ASN A 135 8.39 30.62 -5.80
CA ASN A 135 9.43 30.88 -4.80
C ASN A 135 10.78 31.36 -5.38
N VAL A 136 10.78 31.91 -6.60
CA VAL A 136 11.98 32.45 -7.23
C VAL A 136 11.92 33.98 -7.25
N MET A 137 12.88 34.59 -6.56
CA MET A 137 13.20 36.02 -6.64
C MET A 137 14.53 36.19 -7.36
N LEU A 138 14.58 37.05 -8.37
CA LEU A 138 15.80 37.34 -9.14
C LEU A 138 16.07 38.85 -9.12
N SER A 139 17.34 39.22 -9.00
CA SER A 139 17.78 40.61 -9.19
C SER A 139 17.85 40.92 -10.67
N TYR A 140 17.29 42.06 -11.05
CA TYR A 140 17.36 42.62 -12.39
C TYR A 140 17.91 44.05 -12.33
N PRO A 141 18.82 44.42 -13.23
CA PRO A 141 19.11 45.84 -13.49
C PRO A 141 17.82 46.58 -13.85
N ILE A 142 17.69 47.85 -13.45
CA ILE A 142 16.47 48.65 -13.68
C ILE A 142 16.04 48.66 -15.16
N ASP A 143 16.99 48.71 -16.09
CA ASP A 143 16.70 48.69 -17.52
C ASP A 143 16.11 47.36 -17.99
N GLU A 144 16.65 46.23 -17.53
CA GLU A 144 16.12 44.91 -17.86
C GLU A 144 14.76 44.68 -17.20
N ALA A 145 14.59 45.12 -15.93
CA ALA A 145 13.33 45.09 -15.21
C ALA A 145 12.21 45.84 -15.96
N GLU A 146 12.50 47.02 -16.52
CA GLU A 146 11.54 47.78 -17.32
C GLU A 146 11.13 47.03 -18.60
N THR A 147 12.11 46.46 -19.32
CA THR A 147 11.81 45.69 -20.54
C THR A 147 11.00 44.42 -20.25
N LEU A 148 11.29 43.73 -19.13
CA LEU A 148 10.58 42.54 -18.69
C LEU A 148 9.13 42.87 -18.30
N LEU A 149 8.94 43.85 -17.41
CA LEU A 149 7.62 44.25 -16.94
C LEU A 149 6.75 44.84 -18.05
N SER A 150 7.33 45.62 -18.97
CA SER A 150 6.60 46.15 -20.13
C SER A 150 6.17 45.05 -21.11
N SER A 151 7.02 44.04 -21.35
CA SER A 151 6.66 42.86 -22.16
C SER A 151 5.56 42.02 -21.49
N LYS A 152 5.60 41.85 -20.17
CA LYS A 152 4.56 41.13 -19.42
C LYS A 152 3.24 41.88 -19.44
N LEU A 153 3.29 43.20 -19.31
CA LEU A 153 2.12 44.07 -19.34
C LEU A 153 1.44 44.06 -20.73
N SER A 154 2.21 44.12 -21.82
CA SER A 154 1.66 44.02 -23.18
C SER A 154 1.03 42.65 -23.45
N THR A 155 1.65 41.57 -22.98
CA THR A 155 1.13 40.20 -23.09
C THR A 155 -0.17 40.05 -22.29
N ALA A 156 -0.23 40.57 -21.07
CA ALA A 156 -1.41 40.54 -20.21
C ALA A 156 -2.58 41.33 -20.84
N LYS A 157 -2.34 42.54 -21.36
CA LYS A 157 -3.35 43.34 -22.07
C LYS A 157 -3.86 42.65 -23.33
N THR A 158 -2.97 42.03 -24.11
CA THR A 158 -3.35 41.26 -25.31
C THR A 158 -4.17 40.03 -24.91
N SER A 159 -3.80 39.32 -23.84
CA SER A 159 -4.58 38.19 -23.34
C SER A 159 -5.96 38.61 -22.82
N LEU A 160 -6.08 39.79 -22.21
CA LEU A 160 -7.35 40.35 -21.77
C LEU A 160 -8.27 40.62 -22.97
N SER A 161 -7.77 41.31 -23.99
CA SER A 161 -8.52 41.60 -25.23
C SER A 161 -9.01 40.32 -25.91
N ASN A 162 -8.15 39.29 -26.03
CA ASN A 162 -8.56 38.00 -26.59
C ASN A 162 -9.67 37.34 -25.76
N CYS A 163 -9.59 37.41 -24.42
CA CYS A 163 -10.63 36.82 -23.56
C CYS A 163 -11.96 37.59 -23.66
N GLU A 164 -11.93 38.91 -23.84
CA GLU A 164 -13.13 39.73 -24.04
C GLU A 164 -13.79 39.40 -25.39
N GLU A 165 -13.01 39.32 -26.47
CA GLU A 165 -13.49 38.91 -27.80
C GLU A 165 -14.10 37.50 -27.79
N ASP A 166 -13.44 36.54 -27.15
CA ASP A 166 -13.94 35.15 -27.05
C ASP A 166 -15.20 35.05 -26.18
N LEU A 167 -15.36 35.91 -25.16
CA LEU A 167 -16.55 35.95 -24.31
C LEU A 167 -17.75 36.49 -25.08
N ASP A 168 -17.57 37.56 -25.84
CA ASP A 168 -18.61 38.10 -26.71
C ASP A 168 -18.99 37.10 -27.80
N PHE A 169 -18.01 36.44 -28.40
CA PHE A 169 -18.26 35.34 -29.35
C PHE A 169 -19.11 34.22 -28.73
N LEU A 170 -18.80 33.78 -27.51
CA LEU A 170 -19.55 32.73 -26.82
C LEU A 170 -20.99 33.15 -26.51
N ARG A 171 -21.21 34.41 -26.12
CA ARG A 171 -22.57 34.95 -25.89
C ARG A 171 -23.39 34.92 -27.18
N GLU A 172 -22.81 35.33 -28.29
CA GLU A 172 -23.46 35.23 -29.60
C GLU A 172 -23.81 33.78 -29.97
N GLN A 173 -22.93 32.82 -29.69
CA GLN A 173 -23.19 31.40 -29.94
C GLN A 173 -24.31 30.85 -29.04
N ILE A 174 -24.36 31.24 -27.77
CA ILE A 174 -25.44 30.86 -26.83
C ILE A 174 -26.79 31.35 -27.35
N THR A 175 -26.89 32.63 -27.70
CA THR A 175 -28.14 33.21 -28.23
C THR A 175 -28.55 32.56 -29.55
N THR A 176 -27.59 32.28 -30.44
CA THR A 176 -27.85 31.61 -31.73
C THR A 176 -28.45 30.21 -31.52
N MET A 177 -27.94 29.47 -30.54
CA MET A 177 -28.44 28.14 -30.19
C MET A 177 -29.85 28.18 -29.58
N GLU A 178 -30.10 29.11 -28.67
CA GLU A 178 -31.43 29.29 -28.05
C GLU A 178 -32.50 29.61 -29.10
N VAL A 179 -32.18 30.48 -30.06
CA VAL A 179 -33.07 30.80 -31.17
C VAL A 179 -33.30 29.60 -32.09
N ALA A 180 -32.28 28.80 -32.37
CA ALA A 180 -32.41 27.58 -33.18
C ALA A 180 -33.36 26.56 -32.52
N VAL A 181 -33.21 26.33 -31.21
CA VAL A 181 -34.11 25.45 -30.43
C VAL A 181 -35.55 25.97 -30.46
N ALA A 182 -35.75 27.28 -30.26
CA ALA A 182 -37.08 27.89 -30.32
C ALA A 182 -37.73 27.78 -31.71
N ARG A 183 -36.95 27.91 -32.80
CA ARG A 183 -37.45 27.76 -34.18
C ARG A 183 -37.94 26.35 -34.48
N VAL A 184 -37.19 25.33 -34.06
CA VAL A 184 -37.58 23.93 -34.26
C VAL A 184 -38.82 23.58 -33.44
N TYR A 185 -38.89 24.03 -32.18
CA TYR A 185 -40.07 23.84 -31.33
C TYR A 185 -41.32 24.52 -31.93
N ASN A 186 -41.19 25.75 -32.42
CA ASN A 186 -42.30 26.45 -33.07
C ASN A 186 -42.77 25.75 -34.36
N TRP A 187 -41.86 25.16 -35.13
CA TRP A 187 -42.20 24.38 -36.31
C TRP A 187 -42.97 23.10 -35.95
N GLU A 188 -42.57 22.38 -34.91
CA GLU A 188 -43.29 21.19 -34.40
C GLU A 188 -44.74 21.54 -34.03
N VAL A 189 -44.96 22.69 -33.39
CA VAL A 189 -46.30 23.16 -33.02
C VAL A 189 -47.14 23.49 -34.27
N VAL A 190 -46.53 24.05 -35.31
CA VAL A 190 -47.21 24.33 -36.59
C VAL A 190 -47.53 23.04 -37.34
N GLN A 191 -46.63 22.06 -37.35
CA GLN A 191 -46.89 20.77 -37.99
C GLN A 191 -47.92 19.94 -37.23
N LYS A 192 -47.93 19.93 -35.89
CA LYS A 192 -49.03 19.33 -35.11
C LYS A 192 -50.40 19.91 -35.46
N ARG A 193 -50.46 21.17 -35.91
CA ARG A 193 -51.69 21.81 -36.40
C ARG A 193 -52.00 21.45 -37.86
N LYS A 194 -50.97 21.24 -38.69
CA LYS A 194 -51.11 20.82 -40.10
C LYS A 194 -51.39 19.33 -40.25
N ASP A 195 -50.71 18.43 -39.55
CA ASP A 195 -50.99 16.98 -39.52
C ASP A 195 -52.43 16.71 -39.09
N LYS A 196 -52.96 17.51 -38.15
CA LYS A 196 -54.36 17.44 -37.75
C LYS A 196 -55.33 17.85 -38.87
N ALA A 197 -54.87 18.64 -39.84
CA ALA A 197 -55.60 19.04 -41.04
C ALA A 197 -55.25 18.19 -42.28
N GLU A 198 -54.13 17.46 -42.27
CA GLU A 198 -53.66 16.58 -43.34
C GLU A 198 -54.09 15.12 -43.11
N GLU A 199 -54.31 14.65 -41.87
CA GLU A 199 -55.11 13.43 -41.59
C GLU A 199 -56.53 13.55 -42.18
N ASP A 200 -57.04 14.78 -42.31
CA ASP A 200 -58.30 15.07 -43.00
C ASP A 200 -58.18 14.99 -44.55
N GLU A 201 -56.96 15.08 -45.13
CA GLU A 201 -56.69 15.13 -46.57
C GLU A 201 -56.00 13.85 -47.14
N GLU A 202 -55.12 13.16 -46.42
CA GLU A 202 -54.38 11.95 -46.85
C GLU A 202 -55.22 10.67 -46.95
N LYS A 203 -56.53 10.76 -46.70
CA LYS A 203 -57.50 9.82 -47.28
C LYS A 203 -57.54 9.85 -48.82
N LYS A 204 -56.94 10.85 -49.48
CA LYS A 204 -57.18 11.06 -50.92
C LYS A 204 -56.13 10.54 -51.89
N LYS A 205 -54.81 10.47 -51.61
CA LYS A 205 -53.82 10.27 -52.71
C LYS A 205 -52.48 9.66 -52.32
N GLY A 206 -52.44 8.36 -52.03
CA GLY A 206 -51.20 7.59 -52.16
C GLY A 206 -51.01 7.13 -53.61
N ASN A 207 -50.02 7.65 -54.35
CA ASN A 207 -49.47 6.93 -55.51
C ASN A 207 -48.12 7.49 -56.01
N SER A 208 -47.11 6.60 -55.98
CA SER A 208 -45.97 6.47 -56.91
C SER A 208 -44.93 7.61 -57.02
N ILE A 209 -43.69 7.49 -56.53
CA ILE A 209 -42.54 6.62 -56.94
C ILE A 209 -41.47 7.37 -57.79
N GLN A 210 -40.30 7.57 -57.16
CA GLN A 210 -38.91 7.30 -57.61
C GLN A 210 -38.23 8.01 -58.81
N SER A 211 -37.01 8.52 -58.50
CA SER A 211 -35.69 8.12 -59.07
C SER A 211 -35.06 8.87 -60.27
N ARG A 212 -33.74 9.14 -60.07
CA ARG A 212 -32.57 8.98 -61.00
C ARG A 212 -32.04 10.16 -61.87
N ARG A 213 -30.74 10.41 -61.62
CA ARG A 213 -29.55 10.36 -62.52
C ARG A 213 -29.22 11.48 -63.54
N SER A 214 -28.02 12.04 -63.30
CA SER A 214 -26.81 12.11 -64.17
C SER A 214 -26.71 12.97 -65.44
N SER A 215 -25.51 13.58 -65.53
CA SER A 215 -24.59 13.73 -66.67
C SER A 215 -24.43 15.11 -67.31
N SER A 216 -23.15 15.36 -67.62
CA SER A 216 -22.47 16.57 -68.08
C SER A 216 -22.49 16.77 -69.60
N ILE A 217 -22.20 17.99 -70.05
CA ILE A 217 -21.64 18.36 -71.37
C ILE A 217 -20.83 19.66 -71.10
N LEU A 218 -19.50 19.78 -71.20
CA LEU A 218 -18.53 19.84 -72.32
C LEU A 218 -18.59 21.06 -73.29
N ASP A 219 -17.41 21.68 -73.46
CA ASP A 219 -16.86 22.47 -74.60
C ASP A 219 -17.37 23.91 -74.88
N SER A 220 -16.59 24.90 -75.31
CA SER A 220 -15.15 25.21 -75.53
C SER A 220 -15.10 26.71 -75.99
N ILE A 221 -14.00 27.50 -76.01
CA ILE A 221 -13.02 27.63 -77.12
C ILE A 221 -12.03 28.81 -76.86
N GLU A 222 -10.71 28.51 -77.01
CA GLU A 222 -9.54 29.19 -77.68
C GLU A 222 -9.20 30.70 -77.52
N ALA A 223 -7.96 31.23 -77.69
CA ALA A 223 -6.55 30.78 -77.87
C ALA A 223 -5.63 32.05 -77.75
N VAL A 224 -4.29 32.03 -77.55
CA VAL A 224 -3.23 32.19 -78.60
C VAL A 224 -1.87 32.67 -77.98
N ILE A 225 -0.77 31.98 -78.30
CA ILE A 225 0.65 32.39 -78.59
C ILE A 225 1.61 33.08 -77.56
N SER A 226 2.82 32.48 -77.50
CA SER A 226 4.20 33.03 -77.37
C SER A 226 4.95 33.19 -76.02
N GLU A 227 6.06 32.45 -75.96
CA GLU A 227 7.46 32.84 -75.65
C GLU A 227 8.02 33.06 -74.21
N ARG A 228 9.07 32.27 -73.95
CA ARG A 228 10.43 32.64 -73.50
C ARG A 228 10.78 32.72 -72.01
N ARG A 229 11.63 31.73 -71.64
CA ARG A 229 12.89 31.78 -70.88
C ARG A 229 12.93 32.28 -69.42
N ARG A 230 13.45 31.35 -68.60
CA ARG A 230 14.47 31.50 -67.52
C ARG A 230 14.00 32.27 -66.27
N SER A 231 14.30 31.87 -65.04
CA SER A 231 15.13 30.79 -64.48
C SER A 231 14.99 30.84 -62.96
N HIS A 232 14.87 29.66 -62.33
CA HIS A 232 15.53 29.16 -61.10
C HIS A 232 15.58 30.02 -59.82
N ASP A 233 15.53 29.52 -58.59
CA ASP A 233 15.40 28.18 -57.96
C ASP A 233 15.07 28.47 -56.47
N ARG A 234 14.08 27.86 -55.81
CA ARG A 234 14.08 26.58 -55.06
C ARG A 234 15.31 26.32 -54.16
N LEU A 235 15.07 26.33 -52.84
CA LEU A 235 15.99 25.94 -51.78
C LEU A 235 16.02 24.41 -51.55
N PRO A 236 17.16 23.82 -51.14
CA PRO A 236 17.38 22.37 -51.14
C PRO A 236 17.22 21.70 -49.77
N SER A 237 17.21 20.36 -49.79
CA SER A 237 16.81 19.50 -48.67
C SER A 237 17.99 18.94 -47.84
N LYS A 238 17.63 18.42 -46.66
CA LYS A 238 18.47 17.90 -45.57
C LYS A 238 19.49 16.81 -45.94
N ALA A 239 19.42 16.22 -47.13
CA ALA A 239 20.39 15.23 -47.63
C ALA A 239 21.62 15.89 -48.29
N GLU A 240 21.49 17.11 -48.82
CA GLU A 240 22.59 17.88 -49.42
C GLU A 240 23.43 18.62 -48.36
N LEU A 241 22.82 19.00 -47.22
CA LEU A 241 23.53 19.62 -46.09
C LEU A 241 24.48 18.65 -45.35
N LYS A 242 24.24 17.33 -45.43
CA LYS A 242 25.13 16.31 -44.82
C LYS A 242 26.32 15.93 -45.71
N ILE A 243 26.28 16.24 -47.00
CA ILE A 243 27.38 16.01 -47.94
C ILE A 243 28.27 17.27 -48.03
N GLN A 244 27.71 18.46 -47.76
CA GLN A 244 28.45 19.72 -47.67
C GLN A 244 29.26 19.86 -46.37
N LEU A 245 28.70 19.43 -45.21
CA LEU A 245 29.38 19.47 -43.91
C LEU A 245 30.65 18.58 -43.81
N LYS A 246 30.84 17.68 -44.77
CA LYS A 246 32.00 16.79 -44.88
C LYS A 246 33.06 17.31 -45.87
N ARG A 247 32.73 18.35 -46.65
CA ARG A 247 33.64 19.02 -47.61
C ARG A 247 34.22 20.32 -47.06
N ASP A 248 33.55 20.97 -46.12
CA ASP A 248 33.99 22.24 -45.52
C ASP A 248 34.99 22.05 -44.35
N ARG A 249 35.38 20.81 -44.04
CA ARG A 249 36.29 20.46 -42.93
C ARG A 249 37.77 20.37 -43.33
N ASP A 250 38.11 20.50 -44.61
CA ASP A 250 39.47 20.25 -45.15
C ASP A 250 40.04 21.37 -46.06
N ARG A 251 39.64 22.64 -45.90
CA ARG A 251 40.30 23.79 -46.57
C ARG A 251 40.43 25.01 -45.65
N GLU A 252 41.62 25.19 -45.08
CA GLU A 252 42.16 26.44 -44.51
C GLU A 252 42.36 27.48 -45.67
N ASP A 253 42.39 28.80 -45.51
CA ASP A 253 43.01 29.61 -44.44
C ASP A 253 42.64 31.13 -44.58
N VAL A 254 43.05 31.93 -43.59
CA VAL A 254 43.06 33.42 -43.46
C VAL A 254 42.01 34.05 -42.49
N THR A 255 42.32 33.87 -41.21
CA THR A 255 42.46 34.87 -40.13
C THR A 255 41.45 36.03 -39.96
N SER A 256 40.67 35.95 -38.87
CA SER A 256 40.27 37.11 -38.05
C SER A 256 40.75 36.89 -36.60
N PRO A 257 41.35 37.90 -35.92
CA PRO A 257 42.22 37.73 -34.74
C PRO A 257 41.48 37.56 -33.40
N GLU A 258 40.17 37.31 -33.41
CA GLU A 258 39.33 37.27 -32.21
C GLU A 258 38.99 35.85 -31.77
N ALA A 259 39.03 34.86 -32.67
CA ALA A 259 38.80 33.45 -32.32
C ALA A 259 40.01 32.79 -31.61
N GLN A 260 41.24 33.17 -31.97
CA GLN A 260 42.46 32.71 -31.29
C GLN A 260 42.60 33.34 -29.89
N LYS A 261 42.13 34.57 -29.68
CA LYS A 261 42.08 35.17 -28.33
C LYS A 261 41.05 34.49 -27.43
N VAL A 262 39.97 33.96 -27.99
CA VAL A 262 38.95 33.22 -27.23
C VAL A 262 39.39 31.79 -26.95
N GLU A 263 40.08 31.11 -27.88
CA GLU A 263 40.70 29.81 -27.60
C GLU A 263 41.88 29.91 -26.62
N ASP A 264 42.74 30.94 -26.74
CA ASP A 264 43.82 31.20 -25.77
C ASP A 264 43.27 31.61 -24.40
N ALA A 265 42.14 32.34 -24.34
CA ALA A 265 41.47 32.66 -23.09
C ALA A 265 40.77 31.45 -22.45
N ILE A 266 40.24 30.51 -23.25
CA ILE A 266 39.62 29.27 -22.77
C ILE A 266 40.69 28.24 -22.35
N LEU A 267 41.84 28.20 -23.03
CA LEU A 267 43.04 27.45 -22.62
C LEU A 267 43.68 28.03 -21.37
N GLN A 268 43.75 29.36 -21.23
CA GLN A 268 44.22 30.02 -20.00
C GLN A 268 43.28 29.76 -18.82
N ARG A 269 41.94 29.79 -19.03
CA ARG A 269 40.97 29.48 -17.96
C ARG A 269 40.94 28.00 -17.57
N ARG A 270 41.20 27.08 -18.52
CA ARG A 270 41.43 25.66 -18.19
C ARG A 270 42.76 25.43 -17.48
N MET A 271 43.81 26.20 -17.79
CA MET A 271 45.08 26.14 -17.06
C MET A 271 45.07 26.86 -15.71
N GLU A 272 44.14 27.79 -15.47
CA GLU A 272 43.95 28.45 -14.16
C GLU A 272 43.10 27.62 -13.19
N VAL A 273 42.14 26.83 -13.68
CA VAL A 273 41.36 25.89 -12.85
C VAL A 273 42.17 24.64 -12.46
N ASP A 274 43.23 24.32 -13.21
CA ASP A 274 44.23 23.30 -12.81
C ASP A 274 45.39 23.88 -11.95
N ARG A 275 45.40 25.19 -11.66
CA ARG A 275 46.48 25.86 -10.90
C ARG A 275 46.15 26.20 -9.43
N SER A 276 44.93 25.95 -8.96
CA SER A 276 44.56 26.12 -7.53
C SER A 276 44.52 24.80 -6.74
N SER A 277 45.16 23.73 -7.23
CA SER A 277 45.46 22.54 -6.42
C SER A 277 46.97 22.31 -6.29
N LEU A 278 47.49 22.75 -5.14
CA LEU A 278 48.65 22.21 -4.41
C LEU A 278 49.72 21.45 -5.23
N ASN A 279 50.68 22.21 -5.75
CA ASN A 279 52.12 21.95 -5.84
C ASN A 279 52.60 20.46 -5.80
N PRO A 280 52.85 19.80 -6.95
CA PRO A 280 53.44 18.45 -7.01
C PRO A 280 54.95 18.42 -6.73
N GLY A 281 55.60 19.58 -6.60
CA GLY A 281 57.05 19.72 -6.39
C GLY A 281 57.52 19.47 -4.95
N PHE A 282 56.63 19.53 -3.97
CA PHE A 282 57.00 19.35 -2.55
C PHE A 282 56.97 17.89 -2.08
N LYS A 283 56.27 17.00 -2.80
CA LYS A 283 56.23 15.55 -2.51
C LYS A 283 57.39 14.76 -3.11
N ARG A 284 58.15 15.32 -4.06
CA ARG A 284 59.35 14.66 -4.63
C ARG A 284 60.65 15.01 -3.91
N LYS A 285 60.68 16.08 -3.10
CA LYS A 285 61.85 16.41 -2.27
C LYS A 285 61.84 15.80 -0.87
N LEU A 286 60.68 15.37 -0.34
CA LEU A 286 60.65 14.66 0.95
C LEU A 286 60.92 13.14 0.86
N VAL A 287 60.99 12.58 -0.35
CA VAL A 287 61.23 11.14 -0.57
C VAL A 287 62.69 10.85 -0.94
N ASN A 288 63.48 11.87 -1.29
CA ASN A 288 64.89 11.69 -1.67
C ASN A 288 65.91 12.01 -0.56
N ASP A 289 65.49 12.63 0.56
CA ASP A 289 66.38 12.97 1.69
C ASP A 289 66.37 11.93 2.85
N ARG A 290 66.02 10.67 2.57
CA ARG A 290 66.15 9.57 3.55
C ARG A 290 66.82 8.33 2.99
N LYS A 291 67.76 8.51 2.06
CA LYS A 291 68.80 7.52 1.80
C LYS A 291 70.06 7.94 2.53
N ASP A 292 70.01 7.87 3.85
CA ASP A 292 71.20 7.72 4.71
C ASP A 292 70.70 7.40 6.11
N THR A 293 70.62 6.10 6.41
CA THR A 293 70.92 5.43 7.69
C THR A 293 70.21 4.08 7.78
N ASN A 294 70.98 3.08 8.20
CA ASN A 294 70.70 1.64 8.25
C ASN A 294 69.33 1.23 8.81
N ALA A 295 68.54 0.47 8.03
CA ALA A 295 67.58 -0.50 8.55
C ALA A 295 67.20 -1.51 7.45
N GLU A 296 67.58 -2.77 7.63
CA GLU A 296 67.10 -3.92 6.84
C GLU A 296 65.59 -4.15 7.09
N GLN A 297 64.70 -3.67 6.22
CA GLN A 297 63.28 -4.02 6.28
C GLN A 297 62.62 -4.12 4.89
N PHE A 298 61.97 -5.28 4.68
CA PHE A 298 60.91 -5.62 3.72
C PHE A 298 60.56 -4.57 2.66
N THR A 299 61.00 -4.83 1.42
CA THR A 299 60.44 -4.17 0.23
C THR A 299 59.79 -5.20 -0.69
N LEU A 300 58.46 -5.14 -0.82
CA LEU A 300 57.73 -5.65 -1.98
C LEU A 300 57.01 -4.47 -2.65
N PRO A 301 57.05 -4.34 -3.99
CA PRO A 301 56.50 -3.19 -4.70
C PRO A 301 54.97 -3.29 -4.78
N LEU A 302 54.27 -2.55 -3.91
CA LEU A 302 52.85 -2.78 -3.60
C LEU A 302 51.82 -2.32 -4.65
N ASN A 303 52.19 -1.58 -5.70
CA ASN A 303 51.19 -1.00 -6.62
C ASN A 303 51.20 -1.51 -8.06
N ASN A 304 52.26 -2.20 -8.52
CA ASN A 304 52.34 -2.67 -9.91
C ASN A 304 52.00 -4.16 -10.10
N MET A 305 51.77 -4.92 -9.03
CA MET A 305 51.30 -6.32 -9.13
C MET A 305 49.78 -6.44 -9.25
N ARG A 306 49.00 -5.47 -8.74
CA ARG A 306 47.52 -5.52 -8.77
C ARG A 306 46.98 -5.60 -10.19
N ASP A 307 47.49 -4.76 -11.10
CA ASP A 307 47.03 -4.71 -12.50
C ASP A 307 47.71 -5.73 -13.42
N ARG A 308 48.86 -6.28 -13.00
CA ARG A 308 49.73 -7.11 -13.87
C ARG A 308 49.55 -8.61 -13.64
N ILE A 309 49.10 -9.02 -12.45
CA ILE A 309 48.68 -10.40 -12.16
C ILE A 309 47.27 -10.65 -12.71
N GLU A 310 46.36 -9.67 -12.62
CA GLU A 310 44.99 -9.77 -13.17
C GLU A 310 44.98 -9.95 -14.71
N ARG A 311 46.00 -9.46 -15.43
CA ARG A 311 46.15 -9.66 -16.89
C ARG A 311 46.89 -10.94 -17.31
N LYS A 312 47.60 -11.61 -16.39
CA LYS A 312 48.36 -12.85 -16.68
C LYS A 312 47.64 -14.14 -16.25
N LEU A 313 46.50 -14.03 -15.58
CA LEU A 313 45.64 -15.18 -15.29
C LEU A 313 44.81 -15.51 -16.54
N ASN A 314 45.18 -16.56 -17.25
CA ASN A 314 44.34 -17.24 -18.25
C ASN A 314 43.09 -17.83 -17.56
N MET A 315 42.12 -16.99 -17.18
CA MET A 315 40.89 -17.40 -16.52
C MET A 315 39.83 -17.81 -17.54
N GLN A 316 39.20 -18.98 -17.34
CA GLN A 316 38.10 -19.45 -18.18
C GLN A 316 36.93 -18.44 -18.16
N LYS A 317 36.50 -18.02 -19.35
CA LYS A 317 35.58 -16.92 -19.67
C LYS A 317 34.20 -16.90 -18.95
N ARG A 318 33.78 -17.94 -18.22
CA ARG A 318 32.41 -18.02 -17.65
C ARG A 318 32.26 -17.59 -16.19
N TRP A 319 33.35 -17.52 -15.43
CA TRP A 319 33.32 -17.25 -13.97
C TRP A 319 34.01 -15.94 -13.58
N ALA A 320 34.88 -15.41 -14.47
CA ALA A 320 35.69 -14.20 -14.25
C ALA A 320 34.88 -12.87 -14.28
N GLU A 321 33.65 -12.89 -14.80
CA GLU A 321 32.79 -11.70 -14.88
C GLU A 321 32.00 -11.43 -13.58
N GLN A 322 32.05 -12.33 -12.59
CA GLN A 322 31.27 -12.20 -11.36
C GLN A 322 32.07 -11.52 -10.25
N SER A 323 31.49 -10.49 -9.63
CA SER A 323 32.12 -9.80 -8.50
C SER A 323 32.38 -10.78 -7.34
N PRO A 324 33.50 -10.69 -6.59
CA PRO A 324 33.79 -11.58 -5.46
C PRO A 324 32.66 -11.72 -4.41
N PRO A 325 31.90 -10.66 -4.08
CA PRO A 325 30.70 -10.78 -3.24
C PRO A 325 29.58 -11.62 -3.88
N THR A 326 29.39 -11.54 -5.20
CA THR A 326 28.42 -12.37 -5.94
C THR A 326 28.82 -13.84 -5.89
N LEU A 327 30.11 -14.15 -6.03
CA LEU A 327 30.65 -15.49 -5.93
C LEU A 327 30.46 -16.07 -4.51
N LEU A 328 30.75 -15.28 -3.47
CA LEU A 328 30.48 -15.64 -2.08
C LEU A 328 29.01 -15.98 -1.86
N ARG A 329 28.09 -15.10 -2.29
CA ARG A 329 26.64 -15.32 -2.17
C ARG A 329 26.20 -16.61 -2.85
N ARG A 330 26.73 -16.88 -4.05
CA ARG A 330 26.41 -18.09 -4.82
C ARG A 330 26.96 -19.35 -4.16
N TYR A 331 28.16 -19.30 -3.62
CA TYR A 331 28.77 -20.44 -2.92
C TYR A 331 28.00 -20.79 -1.65
N ILE A 332 27.64 -19.80 -0.81
CA ILE A 332 26.89 -20.05 0.43
C ILE A 332 25.43 -20.48 0.14
N ALA A 333 24.86 -20.09 -1.01
CA ALA A 333 23.50 -20.53 -1.39
C ALA A 333 23.40 -22.02 -1.70
N ILE A 334 24.52 -22.72 -1.92
CA ILE A 334 24.56 -24.15 -2.22
C ILE A 334 24.84 -24.91 -0.92
N THR A 335 23.94 -25.82 -0.54
CA THR A 335 24.07 -26.62 0.70
C THR A 335 25.25 -27.59 0.65
N ASP A 336 25.45 -28.24 -0.50
CA ASP A 336 26.60 -29.11 -0.78
C ASP A 336 27.27 -28.65 -2.09
N PRO A 337 28.32 -27.82 -2.02
CA PRO A 337 29.02 -27.36 -3.21
C PRO A 337 29.72 -28.54 -3.89
N ASP A 338 29.44 -28.73 -5.19
CA ASP A 338 30.08 -29.73 -6.04
C ASP A 338 31.62 -29.64 -5.90
N PRO A 339 32.36 -30.76 -5.73
CA PRO A 339 33.82 -30.76 -5.62
C PRO A 339 34.53 -29.96 -6.73
N SER A 340 33.93 -29.91 -7.93
CA SER A 340 34.41 -29.09 -9.04
C SER A 340 34.39 -27.58 -8.73
N LEU A 341 33.33 -27.10 -8.07
CA LEU A 341 33.16 -25.72 -7.64
C LEU A 341 34.14 -25.36 -6.53
N GLN A 342 34.30 -26.24 -5.54
CA GLN A 342 35.26 -26.05 -4.44
C GLN A 342 36.70 -25.96 -4.97
N ARG A 343 37.06 -26.84 -5.91
CA ARG A 343 38.37 -26.82 -6.59
C ARG A 343 38.60 -25.51 -7.35
N ASN A 344 37.58 -25.02 -8.05
CA ASN A 344 37.65 -23.74 -8.76
C ASN A 344 37.89 -22.58 -7.79
N VAL A 345 37.16 -22.49 -6.68
CA VAL A 345 37.34 -21.43 -5.66
C VAL A 345 38.72 -21.55 -4.97
N ALA A 346 39.17 -22.76 -4.66
CA ALA A 346 40.49 -23.03 -4.10
C ALA A 346 41.64 -22.59 -5.04
N SER A 347 41.43 -22.66 -6.36
CA SER A 347 42.42 -22.24 -7.37
C SER A 347 42.53 -20.72 -7.56
N ILE A 348 41.58 -19.92 -7.04
CA ILE A 348 41.58 -18.46 -7.24
C ILE A 348 42.74 -17.84 -6.45
N ARG A 349 43.60 -17.07 -7.12
CA ARG A 349 44.75 -16.36 -6.54
C ARG A 349 44.42 -14.87 -6.35
N SER A 350 43.53 -14.56 -5.40
CA SER A 350 43.08 -13.19 -5.12
C SER A 350 43.16 -12.83 -3.64
N MET A 351 43.58 -11.60 -3.35
CA MET A 351 43.69 -11.07 -1.98
C MET A 351 42.42 -10.35 -1.50
N ARG A 352 41.27 -10.59 -2.13
CA ARG A 352 40.01 -9.95 -1.71
C ARG A 352 39.38 -10.76 -0.58
N LEU A 353 38.95 -10.07 0.49
CA LEU A 353 38.43 -10.69 1.72
C LEU A 353 37.36 -11.78 1.49
N PRO A 354 36.33 -11.62 0.62
CA PRO A 354 35.35 -12.68 0.37
C PRO A 354 35.95 -14.01 -0.13
N ILE A 355 37.02 -13.95 -0.92
CA ILE A 355 37.70 -15.13 -1.49
C ILE A 355 38.55 -15.80 -0.41
N VAL A 356 39.21 -15.01 0.43
CA VAL A 356 40.01 -15.51 1.55
C VAL A 356 39.13 -16.24 2.58
N LEU A 357 37.95 -15.68 2.91
CA LEU A 357 37.00 -16.34 3.83
C LEU A 357 36.48 -17.67 3.26
N LEU A 358 36.22 -17.74 1.95
CA LEU A 358 35.86 -19.00 1.28
C LEU A 358 36.97 -20.04 1.38
N GLN A 359 38.22 -19.63 1.11
CA GLN A 359 39.38 -20.52 1.18
C GLN A 359 39.68 -20.96 2.62
N MET A 360 39.44 -20.11 3.62
CA MET A 360 39.49 -20.48 5.04
C MET A 360 38.46 -21.56 5.38
N HIS A 361 37.22 -21.41 4.91
CA HIS A 361 36.19 -22.42 5.12
C HIS A 361 36.54 -23.76 4.45
N ILE A 362 37.00 -23.73 3.19
CA ILE A 362 37.43 -24.93 2.46
C ILE A 362 38.62 -25.59 3.19
N ARG A 363 39.57 -24.83 3.72
CA ARG A 363 40.68 -25.36 4.54
C ARG A 363 40.19 -26.09 5.79
N ARG A 364 39.15 -25.56 6.47
CA ARG A 364 38.53 -26.26 7.61
C ARG A 364 37.84 -27.56 7.19
N GLN A 365 37.19 -27.59 6.02
CA GLN A 365 36.57 -28.80 5.47
C GLN A 365 37.61 -29.85 5.08
N VAL A 366 38.69 -29.46 4.40
CA VAL A 366 39.81 -30.36 4.04
C VAL A 366 40.50 -30.93 5.28
N ALA A 367 40.63 -30.14 6.36
CA ALA A 367 41.17 -30.63 7.63
C ALA A 367 40.23 -31.65 8.31
N ALA A 368 38.92 -31.53 8.12
CA ALA A 368 37.93 -32.45 8.68
C ALA A 368 37.77 -33.75 7.86
N ASP A 369 37.90 -33.69 6.53
CA ASP A 369 37.91 -34.86 5.63
C ASP A 369 39.09 -34.80 4.64
N PRO A 370 40.29 -35.23 5.08
CA PRO A 370 41.51 -35.18 4.26
C PRO A 370 41.48 -36.14 3.06
N ILE A 371 40.73 -37.24 3.16
CA ILE A 371 40.72 -38.33 2.18
C ILE A 371 39.72 -38.03 1.06
N GLY A 372 38.53 -37.51 1.40
CA GLY A 372 37.51 -37.16 0.41
C GLY A 372 37.84 -35.92 -0.43
N MET A 373 38.71 -35.01 0.06
CA MET A 373 39.00 -33.72 -0.56
C MET A 373 40.45 -33.53 -1.05
N GLU A 374 41.19 -34.62 -1.32
CA GLU A 374 42.61 -34.56 -1.72
C GLU A 374 42.86 -33.69 -2.97
N GLU A 375 41.95 -33.74 -3.95
CA GLU A 375 42.05 -32.92 -5.17
C GLU A 375 41.87 -31.42 -4.92
N VAL A 376 41.03 -31.06 -3.95
CA VAL A 376 40.77 -29.67 -3.54
C VAL A 376 41.93 -29.17 -2.68
N ALA A 377 42.51 -30.03 -1.83
CA ALA A 377 43.69 -29.75 -1.03
C ALA A 377 44.89 -29.35 -1.91
N LYS A 378 45.11 -30.07 -3.03
CA LYS A 378 46.17 -29.75 -4.02
C LYS A 378 45.97 -28.41 -4.74
N ALA A 379 44.73 -27.92 -4.83
CA ALA A 379 44.42 -26.64 -5.50
C ALA A 379 44.59 -25.40 -4.58
N LEU A 380 44.56 -25.59 -3.25
CA LEU A 380 44.75 -24.52 -2.27
C LEU A 380 46.19 -23.98 -2.26
N HIS A 381 46.38 -22.77 -1.72
CA HIS A 381 47.72 -22.20 -1.52
C HIS A 381 48.60 -23.10 -0.63
N PRO A 382 49.90 -23.27 -0.94
CA PRO A 382 50.86 -23.85 -0.02
C PRO A 382 50.85 -23.13 1.34
N GLU A 383 51.19 -23.83 2.43
CA GLU A 383 51.12 -23.27 3.79
C GLU A 383 51.95 -22.00 3.97
N GLU A 384 53.12 -21.92 3.33
CA GLU A 384 54.00 -20.74 3.39
C GLU A 384 53.38 -19.51 2.73
N GLU A 385 52.78 -19.68 1.56
CA GLU A 385 52.07 -18.59 0.86
C GLU A 385 50.82 -18.15 1.62
N TRP A 386 50.14 -19.09 2.28
CA TRP A 386 49.00 -18.78 3.12
C TRP A 386 49.37 -17.95 4.35
N LYS A 387 50.46 -18.31 5.04
CA LYS A 387 50.99 -17.51 6.15
C LYS A 387 51.33 -16.08 5.71
N ARG A 388 51.92 -15.92 4.52
CA ARG A 388 52.15 -14.59 3.93
C ARG A 388 50.85 -13.83 3.63
N LEU A 389 49.83 -14.52 3.09
CA LEU A 389 48.52 -13.92 2.82
C LEU A 389 47.80 -13.49 4.11
N MET A 390 47.89 -14.29 5.18
CA MET A 390 47.35 -13.94 6.49
C MET A 390 48.06 -12.73 7.10
N GLY A 391 49.39 -12.64 6.97
CA GLY A 391 50.14 -11.44 7.38
C GLY A 391 49.71 -10.17 6.63
N VAL A 392 49.32 -10.29 5.35
CA VAL A 392 48.75 -9.17 4.58
C VAL A 392 47.34 -8.81 5.06
N MET A 393 46.52 -9.79 5.46
CA MET A 393 45.19 -9.51 6.03
C MET A 393 45.29 -8.80 7.39
N GLU A 394 46.26 -9.21 8.21
CA GLU A 394 46.55 -8.58 9.49
C GLU A 394 47.03 -7.13 9.31
N TYR A 395 47.91 -6.88 8.33
CA TYR A 395 48.30 -5.52 7.92
C TYR A 395 47.11 -4.66 7.44
N ASN A 396 46.11 -5.28 6.81
CA ASN A 396 44.87 -4.59 6.41
C ASN A 396 43.85 -4.42 7.56
N GLY A 397 44.19 -4.81 8.79
CA GLY A 397 43.36 -4.62 9.98
C GLY A 397 42.45 -5.80 10.33
N HIS A 398 42.64 -6.98 9.72
CA HIS A 398 41.90 -8.20 10.02
C HIS A 398 42.76 -9.19 10.81
N SER A 399 42.53 -9.32 12.12
CA SER A 399 43.16 -10.37 12.94
C SER A 399 42.63 -11.76 12.55
N GLN A 400 43.42 -12.80 12.82
CA GLN A 400 43.04 -14.18 12.52
C GLN A 400 41.78 -14.61 13.31
N GLU A 401 41.62 -14.14 14.55
CA GLU A 401 40.42 -14.36 15.37
C GLU A 401 39.17 -13.78 14.69
N ARG A 402 39.22 -12.52 14.23
CA ARG A 402 38.10 -11.89 13.50
C ARG A 402 37.78 -12.56 12.18
N LEU A 403 38.79 -13.04 11.47
CA LEU A 403 38.56 -13.79 10.23
C LEU A 403 37.86 -15.12 10.51
N ASN A 404 38.20 -15.78 11.62
CA ASN A 404 37.49 -16.98 12.07
C ASN A 404 36.03 -16.66 12.42
N GLU A 405 35.77 -15.58 13.17
CA GLU A 405 34.40 -15.13 13.47
C GLU A 405 33.60 -14.85 12.20
N TYR A 406 34.20 -14.21 11.18
CA TYR A 406 33.52 -13.95 9.90
C TYR A 406 33.15 -15.23 9.16
N VAL A 407 34.01 -16.26 9.21
CA VAL A 407 33.70 -17.59 8.66
C VAL A 407 32.55 -18.22 9.44
N ASP A 408 32.56 -18.14 10.76
CA ASP A 408 31.51 -18.71 11.62
C ASP A 408 30.14 -18.04 11.35
N ILE A 409 30.13 -16.71 11.18
CA ILE A 409 28.91 -15.95 10.82
C ILE A 409 28.40 -16.33 9.42
N LEU A 410 29.27 -16.41 8.41
CA LEU A 410 28.83 -16.65 7.02
C LEU A 410 28.29 -18.07 6.83
N PHE A 411 28.91 -19.06 7.48
CA PHE A 411 28.63 -20.48 7.31
C PHE A 411 27.80 -21.12 8.44
N ALA A 412 27.18 -20.33 9.33
CA ALA A 412 26.24 -20.85 10.32
C ALA A 412 25.05 -21.58 9.65
N ARG A 413 24.37 -22.48 10.38
CA ARG A 413 23.36 -23.38 9.79
C ARG A 413 22.07 -22.66 9.44
N THR A 414 21.63 -21.75 10.30
CA THR A 414 20.37 -21.00 10.14
C THR A 414 20.61 -19.51 10.03
N ASP A 415 19.73 -18.78 9.33
CA ASP A 415 19.84 -17.32 9.23
C ASP A 415 19.73 -16.61 10.57
N GLU A 416 18.91 -17.14 11.48
CA GLU A 416 18.76 -16.58 12.83
C GLU A 416 20.07 -16.72 13.63
N GLU A 417 20.70 -17.89 13.57
CA GLU A 417 22.02 -18.13 14.18
C GLU A 417 23.10 -17.22 13.56
N ARG A 418 23.07 -16.98 12.24
CA ARG A 418 23.96 -16.01 11.58
C ARG A 418 23.77 -14.60 12.15
N CYS A 419 22.52 -14.16 12.30
CA CYS A 419 22.23 -12.86 12.90
C CYS A 419 22.66 -12.80 14.37
N HIS A 420 22.39 -13.84 15.15
CA HIS A 420 22.81 -13.91 16.54
C HIS A 420 24.33 -13.80 16.67
N LEU A 421 25.10 -14.64 15.96
CA LEU A 421 26.57 -14.58 15.93
C LEU A 421 27.09 -13.23 15.46
N PHE A 422 26.40 -12.60 14.50
CA PHE A 422 26.75 -11.25 14.04
C PHE A 422 26.57 -10.19 15.14
N LEU A 423 25.55 -10.33 15.98
CA LEU A 423 25.16 -9.39 17.03
C LEU A 423 25.88 -9.61 18.38
N VAL A 424 26.48 -10.79 18.62
CA VAL A 424 27.23 -11.09 19.85
C VAL A 424 28.33 -10.06 20.10
N ASP A 425 29.09 -9.71 19.06
CA ASP A 425 30.12 -8.67 19.13
C ASP A 425 29.61 -7.37 18.51
N SER A 426 29.71 -6.26 19.24
CA SER A 426 29.32 -4.93 18.76
C SER A 426 30.35 -4.28 17.83
N SER A 427 31.50 -4.91 17.59
CA SER A 427 32.55 -4.37 16.74
C SER A 427 32.13 -4.18 15.27
N VAL A 428 32.84 -3.28 14.58
CA VAL A 428 32.61 -2.99 13.16
C VAL A 428 33.06 -4.16 12.29
N LYS A 429 32.12 -4.69 11.51
CA LYS A 429 32.34 -5.82 10.58
C LYS A 429 32.30 -5.33 9.12
N PRO A 430 32.90 -6.03 8.14
CA PRO A 430 32.83 -5.65 6.73
C PRO A 430 31.38 -5.47 6.23
N GLY A 431 31.13 -4.43 5.42
CA GLY A 431 29.79 -4.08 4.93
C GLY A 431 29.08 -5.21 4.16
N PHE A 432 29.83 -6.01 3.39
CA PHE A 432 29.23 -7.14 2.65
C PHE A 432 28.70 -8.26 3.57
N ILE A 433 29.20 -8.40 4.80
CA ILE A 433 28.67 -9.38 5.77
C ILE A 433 27.31 -8.90 6.25
N PHE A 434 27.20 -7.62 6.64
CA PHE A 434 25.91 -7.02 7.00
C PHE A 434 24.92 -7.08 5.82
N SER A 435 25.39 -6.82 4.61
CA SER A 435 24.65 -6.98 3.33
C SER A 435 24.11 -8.40 3.16
N TYR A 436 24.88 -9.42 3.56
CA TYR A 436 24.49 -10.82 3.46
C TYR A 436 23.52 -11.26 4.56
N VAL A 437 23.72 -10.79 5.80
CA VAL A 437 22.83 -11.07 6.94
C VAL A 437 21.46 -10.42 6.73
N SER A 438 21.44 -9.19 6.23
CA SER A 438 20.20 -8.42 5.91
C SER A 438 19.61 -8.72 4.53
N ARG A 439 20.07 -9.72 3.78
CA ARG A 439 19.56 -9.98 2.42
C ARG A 439 18.05 -10.27 2.45
N LEU A 440 17.33 -9.88 1.39
CA LEU A 440 15.87 -10.07 1.28
C LEU A 440 15.41 -11.54 1.50
N SER A 441 16.26 -12.51 1.17
CA SER A 441 15.99 -13.94 1.38
C SER A 441 16.21 -14.42 2.82
N SER A 442 16.76 -13.60 3.72
CA SER A 442 17.07 -13.98 5.10
C SER A 442 15.79 -14.33 5.86
N ARG A 443 15.84 -15.45 6.59
CA ARG A 443 14.73 -15.95 7.40
C ARG A 443 14.79 -15.47 8.85
N ILE A 444 14.93 -14.15 9.04
CA ILE A 444 14.79 -13.51 10.35
C ILE A 444 13.34 -13.62 10.80
N ARG A 445 13.11 -14.21 11.98
CA ARG A 445 11.77 -14.41 12.56
C ARG A 445 11.55 -13.61 13.84
N GLN A 446 12.61 -13.40 14.64
CA GLN A 446 12.49 -12.74 15.93
C GLN A 446 12.56 -11.21 15.79
N VAL A 447 11.74 -10.51 16.57
CA VAL A 447 11.72 -9.04 16.64
C VAL A 447 13.00 -8.53 17.29
N SER A 448 13.48 -9.20 18.36
CA SER A 448 14.73 -8.85 19.05
C SER A 448 15.96 -8.85 18.14
N THR A 449 16.06 -9.83 17.24
CA THR A 449 17.13 -9.89 16.23
C THR A 449 17.06 -8.71 15.26
N LEU A 450 15.84 -8.31 14.84
CA LEU A 450 15.65 -7.15 13.97
C LEU A 450 16.07 -5.85 14.69
N ASP A 451 15.70 -5.70 15.96
CA ASP A 451 16.06 -4.54 16.78
C ASP A 451 17.58 -4.42 16.95
N GLY A 452 18.26 -5.54 17.18
CA GLY A 452 19.73 -5.58 17.22
C GLY A 452 20.38 -5.15 15.89
N LEU A 453 19.80 -5.54 14.75
CA LEU A 453 20.29 -5.13 13.43
C LEU A 453 20.03 -3.63 13.14
N LEU A 454 18.89 -3.10 13.59
CA LEU A 454 18.57 -1.67 13.48
C LEU A 454 19.52 -0.82 14.34
N GLU A 455 19.78 -1.24 15.57
CA GLU A 455 20.71 -0.55 16.47
C GLU A 455 22.15 -0.61 15.93
N TYR A 456 22.57 -1.76 15.38
CA TYR A 456 23.85 -1.88 14.68
C TYR A 456 23.95 -0.90 13.50
N PHE A 457 22.87 -0.78 12.70
CA PHE A 457 22.80 0.15 11.58
C PHE A 457 22.89 1.61 12.03
N ARG A 458 22.16 1.99 13.08
CA ARG A 458 22.20 3.34 13.69
C ARG A 458 23.61 3.74 14.11
N ARG A 459 24.29 2.90 14.89
CA ARG A 459 25.67 3.17 15.37
C ARG A 459 26.65 3.36 14.21
N ARG A 460 26.49 2.58 13.14
CA ARG A 460 27.39 2.63 11.99
C ARG A 460 27.12 3.82 11.08
N LEU A 461 25.87 4.30 10.99
CA LEU A 461 25.54 5.55 10.30
C LEU A 461 26.14 6.77 11.00
N LYS A 462 26.08 6.84 12.33
CA LYS A 462 26.76 7.91 13.11
C LYS A 462 28.25 7.99 12.79
N THR A 463 28.94 6.85 12.79
CA THR A 463 30.36 6.77 12.40
C THR A 463 30.62 7.19 10.94
N THR A 464 29.64 6.99 10.06
CA THR A 464 29.72 7.37 8.64
C THR A 464 29.58 8.88 8.47
N ALA A 465 28.66 9.51 9.21
CA ALA A 465 28.43 10.95 9.21
C ALA A 465 29.58 11.75 9.85
N GLU A 466 30.24 11.21 10.89
CA GLU A 466 31.39 11.85 11.54
C GLU A 466 32.59 12.06 10.58
N LYS A 467 32.96 13.32 10.32
CA LYS A 467 34.22 13.69 9.64
C LYS A 467 35.34 13.94 10.66
N LYS A 468 35.86 12.93 11.34
CA LYS A 468 37.10 13.10 12.12
C LYS A 468 38.30 13.33 11.19
N ARG A 469 39.00 14.47 11.32
CA ARG A 469 40.32 14.70 10.71
C ARG A 469 41.30 13.70 11.31
N ILE A 470 41.91 12.86 10.49
CA ILE A 470 43.07 12.06 10.90
C ILE A 470 44.26 13.03 10.94
N THR A 471 44.58 13.54 12.12
CA THR A 471 45.71 14.46 12.35
C THR A 471 47.07 13.77 12.34
N ASP A 472 47.12 12.44 12.45
CA ASP A 472 48.36 11.66 12.49
C ASP A 472 48.70 11.00 11.14
N VAL A 473 49.83 11.42 10.56
CA VAL A 473 50.38 10.85 9.31
C VAL A 473 50.77 9.37 9.48
N ARG A 474 51.03 8.90 10.72
CA ARG A 474 51.30 7.48 11.04
C ARG A 474 50.05 6.59 10.89
N LEU A 475 48.86 7.10 11.22
CA LEU A 475 47.58 6.39 11.06
C LEU A 475 47.06 6.40 9.61
N TYR A 476 47.66 7.21 8.72
CA TYR A 476 47.22 7.34 7.32
C TYR A 476 47.50 6.07 6.48
N ILE A 477 48.54 5.30 6.83
CA ILE A 477 48.97 4.12 6.06
C ILE A 477 48.35 2.82 6.61
N GLU A 478 48.23 2.67 7.93
CA GLU A 478 47.48 1.58 8.58
C GLU A 478 45.95 1.77 8.52
N GLY A 479 45.50 3.00 8.21
CA GLY A 479 44.11 3.42 8.35
C GLY A 479 43.20 3.14 7.16
N ARG A 480 43.67 3.07 5.90
CA ARG A 480 42.74 3.10 4.74
C ARG A 480 41.75 1.92 4.70
N ALA A 481 42.20 0.70 5.00
CA ALA A 481 41.33 -0.48 5.05
C ALA A 481 40.42 -0.46 6.29
N ARG A 482 40.97 -0.07 7.45
CA ARG A 482 40.22 0.06 8.71
C ARG A 482 39.14 1.17 8.65
N THR A 483 39.42 2.29 8.01
CA THR A 483 38.47 3.38 7.75
C THR A 483 37.40 2.99 6.73
N GLN A 484 37.75 2.20 5.69
CA GLN A 484 36.76 1.62 4.76
C GLN A 484 35.82 0.61 5.44
N MET A 485 36.26 -0.09 6.48
CA MET A 485 35.38 -0.96 7.25
C MET A 485 34.39 -0.16 8.12
N GLN A 486 34.82 0.99 8.65
CA GLN A 486 34.05 1.80 9.60
C GLN A 486 32.92 2.61 8.98
N LYS A 487 33.03 2.98 7.70
CA LYS A 487 32.04 3.82 7.01
C LYS A 487 31.26 3.04 5.97
N PHE A 488 29.96 3.31 5.86
CA PHE A 488 29.19 2.85 4.70
C PHE A 488 29.46 3.74 3.49
N ALA A 489 29.56 3.15 2.31
CA ALA A 489 29.45 3.93 1.08
C ALA A 489 28.01 4.48 0.94
N PRO A 490 27.79 5.65 0.30
CA PRO A 490 26.45 6.22 0.12
C PRO A 490 25.42 5.24 -0.48
N LYS A 491 25.86 4.40 -1.43
CA LYS A 491 25.01 3.36 -2.03
C LYS A 491 24.68 2.21 -1.07
N GLU A 492 25.62 1.85 -0.19
CA GLU A 492 25.41 0.80 0.81
C GLU A 492 24.38 1.23 1.86
N VAL A 493 24.38 2.52 2.27
CA VAL A 493 23.38 3.07 3.19
C VAL A 493 21.97 2.79 2.68
N MET A 494 21.68 3.14 1.43
CA MET A 494 20.36 2.91 0.84
C MET A 494 20.06 1.43 0.62
N GLU A 495 21.03 0.62 0.15
CA GLU A 495 20.84 -0.83 -0.02
C GLU A 495 20.49 -1.52 1.31
N HIS A 496 21.11 -1.09 2.41
CA HIS A 496 20.82 -1.58 3.76
C HIS A 496 19.47 -1.08 4.28
N MET A 497 19.15 0.20 4.07
CA MET A 497 17.84 0.75 4.42
C MET A 497 16.71 0.00 3.72
N GLU A 498 16.81 -0.25 2.40
CA GLU A 498 15.80 -0.98 1.63
C GLU A 498 15.54 -2.39 2.18
N ARG A 499 16.62 -3.07 2.57
CA ARG A 499 16.57 -4.42 3.14
C ARG A 499 16.00 -4.44 4.55
N LEU A 500 16.41 -3.52 5.40
CA LEU A 500 15.87 -3.40 6.75
C LEU A 500 14.39 -3.02 6.69
N ALA A 501 14.00 -2.10 5.81
CA ALA A 501 12.61 -1.74 5.60
C ALA A 501 11.75 -2.92 5.13
N PHE A 502 12.29 -3.78 4.23
CA PHE A 502 11.66 -5.03 3.83
C PHE A 502 11.42 -5.97 5.03
N HIS A 503 12.43 -6.15 5.89
CA HIS A 503 12.33 -7.00 7.07
C HIS A 503 11.39 -6.40 8.14
N CYS A 504 11.38 -5.08 8.33
CA CYS A 504 10.42 -4.38 9.18
C CYS A 504 8.99 -4.67 8.71
N ARG A 505 8.67 -4.47 7.43
CA ARG A 505 7.31 -4.77 6.91
C ARG A 505 6.89 -6.22 7.06
N ARG A 506 7.84 -7.15 6.91
CA ARG A 506 7.56 -8.58 6.96
C ARG A 506 7.36 -9.06 8.40
N ILE A 507 8.19 -8.58 9.33
CA ILE A 507 8.24 -9.05 10.72
C ILE A 507 7.36 -8.14 11.57
N GLU A 508 7.75 -6.87 11.76
CA GLU A 508 7.06 -5.91 12.60
C GLU A 508 7.05 -4.48 11.99
N PRO A 509 5.94 -4.05 11.36
CA PRO A 509 5.85 -2.76 10.67
C PRO A 509 6.12 -1.54 11.57
N ARG A 510 5.86 -1.63 12.89
CA ARG A 510 6.14 -0.53 13.85
C ARG A 510 7.61 -0.10 13.85
N ARG A 511 8.54 -1.01 13.53
CA ARG A 511 9.98 -0.72 13.44
C ARG A 511 10.38 0.13 12.23
N LEU A 512 9.47 0.38 11.29
CA LEU A 512 9.70 1.36 10.22
C LEU A 512 9.88 2.78 10.76
N ILE A 513 9.24 3.11 11.87
CA ILE A 513 9.39 4.42 12.52
C ILE A 513 10.80 4.56 13.07
N VAL A 514 11.31 3.55 13.78
CA VAL A 514 12.69 3.53 14.27
C VAL A 514 13.68 3.67 13.11
N LEU A 515 13.43 3.00 11.99
CA LEU A 515 14.26 3.16 10.79
C LEU A 515 14.20 4.60 10.23
N ALA A 516 13.03 5.24 10.25
CA ALA A 516 12.89 6.64 9.83
C ALA A 516 13.58 7.62 10.78
N GLU A 517 13.48 7.43 12.10
CA GLU A 517 14.21 8.18 13.12
C GLU A 517 15.74 8.06 12.89
N ILE A 518 16.24 6.83 12.67
CA ILE A 518 17.66 6.58 12.37
C ILE A 518 18.11 7.35 11.12
N MET A 519 17.30 7.36 10.07
CA MET A 519 17.62 8.06 8.82
C MET A 519 17.50 9.58 8.96
N ALA A 520 16.53 10.08 9.73
CA ALA A 520 16.38 11.50 10.05
C ALA A 520 17.62 12.02 10.81
N GLU A 521 18.06 11.31 11.85
CA GLU A 521 19.30 11.60 12.57
C GLU A 521 20.50 11.68 11.63
N PHE A 522 20.65 10.69 10.75
CA PHE A 522 21.74 10.64 9.78
C PHE A 522 21.72 11.82 8.79
N ILE A 523 20.55 12.23 8.28
CA ILE A 523 20.41 13.35 7.33
C ILE A 523 20.77 14.68 8.00
N VAL A 524 20.35 14.88 9.26
CA VAL A 524 20.68 16.08 10.05
C VAL A 524 22.19 16.14 10.32
N GLU A 525 22.78 15.05 10.79
CA GLU A 525 24.24 14.97 11.05
C GLU A 525 25.07 15.19 9.78
N LEU A 526 24.59 14.76 8.61
CA LEU A 526 25.27 14.96 7.33
C LEU A 526 25.35 16.44 6.94
N GLY A 527 24.31 17.23 7.24
CA GLY A 527 24.28 18.68 7.05
C GLY A 527 25.20 19.42 8.01
N ALA A 528 25.10 19.13 9.32
CA ALA A 528 25.89 19.78 10.36
C ALA A 528 27.41 19.59 10.17
N ASN A 529 27.83 18.42 9.68
CA ASN A 529 29.25 18.11 9.42
C ASN A 529 29.76 18.66 8.07
N SER A 530 28.98 19.48 7.36
CA SER A 530 29.35 20.07 6.07
C SER A 530 29.93 21.48 6.16
N HIS A 531 29.81 22.17 7.31
CA HIS A 531 30.38 23.50 7.51
C HIS A 531 31.91 23.47 7.29
N GLY A 532 32.38 24.24 6.32
CA GLY A 532 33.80 24.35 6.00
C GLY A 532 34.58 24.97 7.16
N ALA A 533 35.75 24.42 7.46
CA ALA A 533 36.69 24.98 8.43
C ALA A 533 37.40 26.24 7.87
N SER A 534 36.63 27.31 7.60
CA SER A 534 37.19 28.65 7.45
C SER A 534 36.90 29.41 8.73
N GLU A 535 37.93 29.66 9.54
CA GLU A 535 37.86 30.36 10.84
C GLU A 535 37.43 31.84 10.74
N ILE A 536 37.07 32.34 9.55
CA ILE A 536 36.92 33.77 9.31
C ILE A 536 35.45 34.22 9.29
N THR A 537 34.48 33.32 9.06
CA THR A 537 33.04 33.61 9.22
C THR A 537 32.27 32.31 9.45
N PRO A 538 31.43 32.19 10.50
CA PRO A 538 30.52 31.05 10.64
C PRO A 538 29.50 31.10 9.49
N ALA A 539 29.70 30.28 8.47
CA ALA A 539 28.72 30.12 7.40
C ALA A 539 27.54 29.31 7.96
N THR A 540 26.42 30.00 8.19
CA THR A 540 25.16 29.44 8.71
C THR A 540 24.51 28.44 7.73
N GLU A 541 24.96 28.40 6.48
CA GLU A 541 24.36 27.60 5.41
C GLU A 541 25.20 26.34 5.07
N PRO A 542 24.57 25.17 4.86
CA PRO A 542 25.24 23.96 4.42
C PRO A 542 25.80 24.13 2.99
N THR A 543 26.87 23.39 2.65
CA THR A 543 27.39 23.44 1.28
C THR A 543 26.37 22.90 0.28
N ALA A 544 26.30 23.47 -0.93
CA ALA A 544 25.35 23.04 -1.96
C ALA A 544 25.43 21.52 -2.26
N GLU A 545 26.64 20.95 -2.24
CA GLU A 545 26.84 19.50 -2.39
C GLU A 545 26.21 18.68 -1.24
N ALA A 546 26.30 19.18 -0.01
CA ALA A 546 25.71 18.55 1.16
C ALA A 546 24.18 18.66 1.13
N TYR A 547 23.63 19.82 0.78
CA TYR A 547 22.19 20.01 0.60
C TYR A 547 21.62 19.06 -0.44
N HIS A 548 22.28 18.93 -1.61
CA HIS A 548 21.86 17.96 -2.63
C HIS A 548 21.98 16.50 -2.15
N ALA A 549 22.99 16.18 -1.33
CA ALA A 549 23.09 14.85 -0.73
C ALA A 549 21.96 14.59 0.28
N GLN A 550 21.62 15.56 1.12
CA GLN A 550 20.49 15.49 2.05
C GLN A 550 19.16 15.28 1.29
N CYS A 551 18.90 16.07 0.24
CA CYS A 551 17.70 15.91 -0.60
C CYS A 551 17.63 14.52 -1.25
N ARG A 552 18.76 13.97 -1.72
CA ARG A 552 18.80 12.61 -2.29
C ARG A 552 18.45 11.54 -1.25
N PHE A 553 19.13 11.55 -0.10
CA PHE A 553 18.86 10.58 0.97
C PHE A 553 17.42 10.70 1.51
N PHE A 554 16.92 11.92 1.63
CA PHE A 554 15.54 12.19 2.06
C PHE A 554 14.49 11.59 1.10
N ASN A 555 14.57 11.89 -0.19
CA ASN A 555 13.62 11.36 -1.18
C ASN A 555 13.74 9.83 -1.36
N ASP A 556 14.97 9.30 -1.40
CA ASP A 556 15.18 7.85 -1.45
C ASP A 556 14.65 7.16 -0.18
N SER A 557 14.72 7.81 0.98
CA SER A 557 14.15 7.31 2.25
C SER A 557 12.63 7.27 2.20
N LEU A 558 11.96 8.34 1.73
CA LEU A 558 10.51 8.37 1.54
C LEU A 558 10.02 7.23 0.64
N ARG A 559 10.69 7.02 -0.50
CA ARG A 559 10.39 5.92 -1.43
C ARG A 559 10.62 4.56 -0.78
N THR A 560 11.74 4.41 -0.09
CA THR A 560 12.09 3.15 0.57
C THR A 560 11.05 2.77 1.61
N ILE A 561 10.54 3.72 2.40
CA ILE A 561 9.50 3.54 3.41
C ILE A 561 8.12 3.25 2.77
N ALA A 562 7.79 3.86 1.64
CA ALA A 562 6.54 3.59 0.91
C ALA A 562 6.51 2.23 0.17
N SER A 563 7.67 1.62 -0.09
CA SER A 563 7.78 0.40 -0.89
C SER A 563 6.99 -0.79 -0.31
N ARG A 564 6.40 -1.62 -1.20
CA ARG A 564 5.57 -2.79 -0.83
C ARG A 564 6.36 -4.10 -0.79
N MET A 565 7.66 -4.09 -1.08
CA MET A 565 8.44 -5.32 -1.05
C MET A 565 8.41 -5.91 0.37
N GLY A 566 7.87 -7.13 0.52
CA GLY A 566 7.83 -7.88 1.78
C GLY A 566 6.48 -7.93 2.49
N SER A 567 5.53 -7.05 2.14
CA SER A 567 4.18 -7.06 2.71
C SER A 567 3.35 -8.17 2.06
N GLY A 568 3.05 -9.22 2.83
CA GLY A 568 2.08 -10.24 2.41
C GLY A 568 0.68 -9.65 2.21
N ALA A 569 -0.23 -10.43 1.64
CA ALA A 569 -1.59 -9.98 1.35
C ALA A 569 -2.37 -9.55 2.62
N GLU A 570 -1.94 -9.98 3.82
CA GLU A 570 -2.60 -9.78 5.13
C GLU A 570 -2.69 -8.33 5.61
N HIS A 571 -2.01 -7.39 4.96
CA HIS A 571 -1.87 -6.01 5.44
C HIS A 571 -2.95 -5.06 4.91
N LYS A 572 -4.23 -5.38 5.17
CA LYS A 572 -5.33 -4.43 4.91
C LYS A 572 -5.19 -3.23 5.85
N ALA A 573 -5.04 -2.03 5.28
CA ALA A 573 -5.10 -0.68 5.86
C ALA A 573 -4.11 -0.31 7.00
N ILE A 574 -3.84 -1.17 7.96
CA ILE A 574 -3.35 -0.74 9.27
C ILE A 574 -1.84 -0.40 9.32
N PRO A 575 -0.93 -1.06 8.58
CA PRO A 575 0.47 -0.64 8.52
C PRO A 575 0.68 0.75 7.91
N TYR A 576 -0.32 1.29 7.20
CA TYR A 576 -0.19 2.61 6.59
C TYR A 576 -0.17 3.73 7.62
N ALA A 577 -0.76 3.55 8.81
CA ALA A 577 -0.61 4.52 9.89
C ALA A 577 0.86 4.64 10.32
N TYR A 578 1.56 3.51 10.46
CA TYR A 578 2.98 3.50 10.81
C TYR A 578 3.90 3.91 9.65
N ILE A 579 3.57 3.53 8.42
CA ILE A 579 4.31 3.98 7.23
C ILE A 579 4.15 5.50 7.07
N TRP A 580 2.94 6.03 7.28
CA TRP A 580 2.67 7.46 7.28
C TRP A 580 3.42 8.17 8.41
N ALA A 581 3.36 7.66 9.64
CA ALA A 581 4.11 8.24 10.76
C ALA A 581 5.63 8.24 10.49
N ALA A 582 6.16 7.18 9.88
CA ALA A 582 7.57 7.14 9.45
C ALA A 582 7.89 8.19 8.37
N GLN A 583 7.02 8.41 7.39
CA GLN A 583 7.18 9.49 6.41
C GLN A 583 7.03 10.88 7.06
N HIS A 584 6.09 11.02 7.98
CA HIS A 584 5.84 12.27 8.71
C HIS A 584 7.06 12.68 9.53
N ILE A 585 7.77 11.75 10.16
CA ILE A 585 9.04 12.04 10.85
C ILE A 585 10.08 12.63 9.90
N LEU A 586 10.19 12.10 8.67
CA LEU A 586 11.10 12.64 7.66
C LEU A 586 10.65 14.03 7.19
N LEU A 587 9.35 14.23 6.95
CA LEU A 587 8.78 15.51 6.52
C LEU A 587 8.92 16.59 7.60
N ALA A 588 8.61 16.26 8.86
CA ALA A 588 8.78 17.15 10.00
C ALA A 588 10.26 17.49 10.25
N MET A 589 11.16 16.51 10.10
CA MET A 589 12.61 16.76 10.14
C MET A 589 13.03 17.75 9.06
N SER A 590 12.53 17.59 7.83
CA SER A 590 12.80 18.53 6.74
C SER A 590 12.32 19.95 7.06
N ASP A 591 11.14 20.10 7.67
CA ASP A 591 10.59 21.41 8.05
C ASP A 591 11.38 22.07 9.19
N SER A 592 11.92 21.26 10.12
CA SER A 592 12.77 21.76 11.21
C SER A 592 14.16 22.25 10.77
N LEU A 593 14.59 21.96 9.54
CA LEU A 593 15.88 22.41 9.03
C LEU A 593 15.81 23.88 8.60
N PRO A 594 16.91 24.66 8.70
CA PRO A 594 16.93 26.06 8.27
C PRO A 594 16.51 26.26 6.80
N GLN A 595 16.80 25.26 5.96
CA GLN A 595 16.34 25.19 4.59
C GLN A 595 15.58 23.86 4.40
N PRO A 596 14.27 23.90 4.14
CA PRO A 596 13.49 22.69 3.85
C PRO A 596 14.06 21.91 2.67
N LEU A 597 14.05 20.59 2.78
CA LEU A 597 14.51 19.70 1.72
C LEU A 597 13.46 19.63 0.60
N SER A 598 13.93 19.73 -0.64
CA SER A 598 13.05 19.63 -1.81
C SER A 598 12.55 18.19 -2.01
N VAL A 599 11.23 18.04 -2.20
CA VAL A 599 10.58 16.76 -2.54
C VAL A 599 10.66 16.57 -4.05
N ASP A 600 11.22 15.45 -4.49
CA ASP A 600 11.28 15.09 -5.91
C ASP A 600 10.00 14.36 -6.36
N ARG A 601 9.90 14.10 -7.67
CA ARG A 601 8.78 13.34 -8.25
C ARG A 601 8.57 11.99 -7.53
N ASN A 602 9.65 11.25 -7.27
CA ASN A 602 9.56 9.93 -6.63
C ASN A 602 9.08 10.03 -5.17
N GLY A 603 9.42 11.12 -4.48
CA GLY A 603 8.93 11.47 -3.15
C GLY A 603 7.42 11.73 -3.17
N PHE A 604 6.91 12.51 -4.12
CA PHE A 604 5.46 12.72 -4.29
C PHE A 604 4.71 11.42 -4.60
N GLU A 605 5.26 10.58 -5.50
CA GLU A 605 4.69 9.25 -5.79
C GLU A 605 4.66 8.37 -4.53
N ALA A 606 5.71 8.42 -3.71
CA ALA A 606 5.78 7.68 -2.45
C ALA A 606 4.77 8.20 -1.41
N ILE A 607 4.57 9.51 -1.29
CA ILE A 607 3.59 10.13 -0.40
C ILE A 607 2.17 9.75 -0.84
N ARG A 608 1.85 9.91 -2.13
CA ARG A 608 0.53 9.55 -2.69
C ARG A 608 0.22 8.07 -2.49
N ALA A 609 1.20 7.18 -2.68
CA ALA A 609 1.01 5.74 -2.46
C ALA A 609 0.66 5.37 -1.00
N VAL A 610 1.19 6.10 -0.02
CA VAL A 610 0.91 5.90 1.40
C VAL A 610 -0.45 6.47 1.78
N LEU A 611 -0.74 7.71 1.37
CA LEU A 611 -2.05 8.36 1.59
C LEU A 611 -3.19 7.53 0.97
N ALA A 612 -2.97 6.95 -0.20
CA ALA A 612 -3.88 6.04 -0.87
C ALA A 612 -4.24 4.80 -0.02
N GLY A 613 -3.33 4.36 0.85
CA GLY A 613 -3.56 3.24 1.77
C GLY A 613 -4.31 3.58 3.05
N MET A 614 -4.33 4.86 3.45
CA MET A 614 -4.91 5.29 4.71
C MET A 614 -6.45 5.17 4.72
N PRO A 615 -7.08 5.06 5.89
CA PRO A 615 -8.53 5.23 6.01
C PRO A 615 -8.94 6.67 5.71
N LYS A 616 -10.17 6.85 5.22
CA LYS A 616 -10.77 8.18 4.99
C LYS A 616 -10.79 8.94 6.32
N ASN A 617 -10.26 10.17 6.33
CA ASN A 617 -10.42 11.08 7.45
C ASN A 617 -11.88 11.56 7.53
N MET A 618 -12.22 12.36 8.55
CA MET A 618 -13.59 12.84 8.73
C MET A 618 -14.08 13.66 7.52
N ASP A 619 -13.22 14.52 6.96
CA ASP A 619 -13.54 15.32 5.78
C ASP A 619 -13.79 14.46 4.53
N GLU A 620 -12.95 13.45 4.29
CA GLU A 620 -13.11 12.50 3.18
C GLU A 620 -14.37 11.64 3.36
N ARG A 621 -14.74 11.28 4.60
CA ARG A 621 -16.01 10.58 4.88
C ARG A 621 -17.20 11.48 4.61
N HIS A 622 -17.14 12.74 5.05
CA HIS A 622 -18.19 13.72 4.81
C HIS A 622 -18.36 13.99 3.31
N ALA A 623 -17.26 14.21 2.58
CA ALA A 623 -17.26 14.36 1.12
C ALA A 623 -17.80 13.09 0.44
N ALA A 624 -17.37 11.89 0.85
CA ALA A 624 -17.85 10.64 0.28
C ALA A 624 -19.35 10.42 0.49
N SER A 625 -19.90 10.87 1.63
CA SER A 625 -21.35 10.86 1.88
C SER A 625 -22.09 11.74 0.87
N ARG A 626 -21.62 12.97 0.62
CA ARG A 626 -22.21 13.89 -0.36
C ARG A 626 -22.09 13.38 -1.79
N HIS A 627 -20.95 12.79 -2.14
CA HIS A 627 -20.73 12.13 -3.43
C HIS A 627 -21.58 10.86 -3.62
N SER A 628 -22.17 10.31 -2.54
CA SER A 628 -22.94 9.06 -2.61
C SER A 628 -24.35 9.23 -3.14
N GLU A 629 -24.87 10.45 -3.30
CA GLU A 629 -26.27 10.68 -3.68
C GLU A 629 -26.49 10.67 -5.20
N SER A 630 -25.62 11.31 -5.99
CA SER A 630 -25.79 11.52 -7.45
C SER A 630 -24.83 10.69 -8.32
N TRP A 631 -25.15 10.51 -9.62
CA TRP A 631 -24.23 9.96 -10.62
C TRP A 631 -24.24 10.75 -11.94
N PRO A 632 -23.08 11.17 -12.51
CA PRO A 632 -21.76 11.17 -11.89
C PRO A 632 -21.76 11.90 -10.53
N PRO A 633 -20.84 11.57 -9.61
CA PRO A 633 -20.95 11.95 -8.20
C PRO A 633 -20.59 13.42 -7.97
N TYR A 634 -21.36 14.35 -8.50
CA TYR A 634 -21.16 15.78 -8.26
C TYR A 634 -21.55 16.14 -6.83
N LEU A 635 -20.79 17.07 -6.24
CA LEU A 635 -21.10 17.61 -4.92
C LEU A 635 -22.39 18.41 -4.99
N VAL A 636 -23.35 17.99 -4.17
CA VAL A 636 -24.55 18.77 -3.86
C VAL A 636 -24.37 19.29 -2.43
N PRO A 637 -24.40 20.61 -2.21
CA PRO A 637 -24.35 21.17 -0.86
C PRO A 637 -25.53 20.66 -0.03
N ALA A 638 -25.28 20.11 1.15
CA ALA A 638 -26.34 19.64 2.05
C ALA A 638 -26.74 20.72 3.07
N ASP A 639 -25.79 21.56 3.50
CA ASP A 639 -25.99 22.64 4.46
C ASP A 639 -25.28 23.94 4.06
N GLY A 640 -25.44 25.00 4.87
CA GLY A 640 -24.83 26.30 4.62
C GLY A 640 -23.30 26.34 4.82
N ILE A 641 -22.71 25.32 5.44
CA ILE A 641 -21.26 25.18 5.57
C ILE A 641 -20.71 24.61 4.25
N ASP A 642 -21.40 23.64 3.65
CA ASP A 642 -21.08 23.08 2.34
C ASP A 642 -21.15 24.11 1.22
N GLU A 643 -22.07 25.07 1.29
CA GLU A 643 -22.18 26.16 0.30
C GLU A 643 -20.99 27.13 0.34
N ALA A 644 -20.36 27.28 1.50
CA ALA A 644 -19.21 28.17 1.71
C ALA A 644 -17.85 27.49 1.41
N MET A 645 -17.82 26.16 1.36
CA MET A 645 -16.61 25.35 1.16
C MET A 645 -16.10 25.45 -0.28
N GLU A 646 -14.78 25.59 -0.43
CA GLU A 646 -14.17 25.63 -1.75
C GLU A 646 -14.10 24.23 -2.39
N ALA A 647 -14.15 24.15 -3.73
CA ALA A 647 -14.10 22.87 -4.43
C ALA A 647 -12.81 22.07 -4.16
N GLU A 648 -11.69 22.76 -3.89
CA GLU A 648 -10.39 22.15 -3.61
C GLU A 648 -10.32 21.51 -2.22
N GLU A 649 -11.11 22.01 -1.25
CA GLU A 649 -11.20 21.48 0.11
C GLU A 649 -11.88 20.11 0.15
N SER A 650 -12.73 19.84 -0.85
CA SER A 650 -13.39 18.53 -1.03
C SER A 650 -12.50 17.45 -1.64
N TRP A 651 -11.31 17.81 -2.15
CA TRP A 651 -10.40 16.84 -2.74
C TRP A 651 -9.83 15.89 -1.69
N SER A 652 -9.74 14.60 -2.04
CA SER A 652 -9.05 13.63 -1.21
C SER A 652 -7.58 14.01 -1.03
N ARG A 653 -6.98 13.57 0.08
CA ARG A 653 -5.56 13.87 0.38
C ARG A 653 -4.61 13.41 -0.72
N VAL A 654 -4.98 12.33 -1.43
CA VAL A 654 -4.20 11.77 -2.55
C VAL A 654 -4.24 12.68 -3.78
N VAL A 655 -5.42 13.21 -4.12
CA VAL A 655 -5.60 14.13 -5.24
C VAL A 655 -4.91 15.46 -4.93
N ARG A 656 -5.05 15.98 -3.71
CA ARG A 656 -4.34 17.18 -3.24
C ARG A 656 -2.82 17.04 -3.37
N ALA A 657 -2.25 15.93 -2.91
CA ALA A 657 -0.82 15.65 -3.10
C ALA A 657 -0.42 15.53 -4.58
N GLY A 658 -1.33 15.08 -5.45
CA GLY A 658 -1.15 15.06 -6.91
C GLY A 658 -1.16 16.47 -7.54
N MET A 659 -1.96 17.39 -7.02
CA MET A 659 -1.97 18.79 -7.46
C MET A 659 -0.73 19.55 -6.98
N MET A 660 -0.32 19.36 -5.72
CA MET A 660 0.94 19.90 -5.19
C MET A 660 2.15 19.45 -6.01
N MET A 661 2.16 18.20 -6.50
CA MET A 661 3.19 17.70 -7.40
C MET A 661 3.22 18.47 -8.73
N GLN A 662 2.06 18.82 -9.30
CA GLN A 662 1.98 19.65 -10.51
C GLN A 662 2.42 21.09 -10.26
N GLU A 663 2.03 21.67 -9.13
CA GLU A 663 2.45 23.02 -8.70
C GLU A 663 3.96 23.11 -8.51
N ALA A 664 4.58 22.04 -8.01
CA ALA A 664 6.04 21.89 -7.92
C ALA A 664 6.73 21.75 -9.30
N GLY A 665 5.97 21.74 -10.41
CA GLY A 665 6.47 21.71 -11.78
C GLY A 665 6.61 20.32 -12.39
N PHE A 666 6.09 19.27 -11.75
CA PHE A 666 6.15 17.90 -12.28
C PHE A 666 4.89 17.53 -13.07
N PRO A 667 5.00 17.18 -14.37
CA PRO A 667 3.83 16.80 -15.17
C PRO A 667 3.27 15.44 -14.74
N LYS A 668 1.94 15.34 -14.71
CA LYS A 668 1.19 14.09 -14.48
C LYS A 668 1.48 13.09 -15.61
N GLN A 669 1.66 11.83 -15.22
CA GLN A 669 1.70 10.68 -16.12
C GLN A 669 0.38 9.91 -16.07
N GLU A 670 0.19 8.95 -16.98
CA GLU A 670 -0.99 8.07 -17.02
C GLU A 670 -1.25 7.37 -15.67
N VAL A 671 -0.20 6.98 -14.94
CA VAL A 671 -0.33 6.38 -13.60
C VAL A 671 -0.90 7.38 -12.59
N ASP A 672 -0.54 8.65 -12.70
CA ASP A 672 -1.02 9.71 -11.82
C ASP A 672 -2.50 10.00 -12.06
N GLU A 673 -2.92 9.98 -13.33
CA GLU A 673 -4.33 10.11 -13.74
C GLU A 673 -5.16 8.92 -13.22
N VAL A 674 -4.62 7.71 -13.31
CA VAL A 674 -5.27 6.50 -12.76
C VAL A 674 -5.43 6.58 -11.25
N ILE A 675 -4.43 7.10 -10.54
CA ILE A 675 -4.53 7.36 -9.10
C ILE A 675 -5.63 8.40 -8.85
N ASP A 676 -5.64 9.53 -9.55
CA ASP A 676 -6.66 10.56 -9.35
C ASP A 676 -8.08 10.02 -9.59
N ILE A 677 -8.30 9.22 -10.64
CA ILE A 677 -9.59 8.58 -10.96
C ILE A 677 -10.05 7.64 -9.84
N LEU A 678 -9.14 6.85 -9.25
CA LEU A 678 -9.53 5.97 -8.14
C LEU A 678 -9.78 6.75 -6.86
N TYR A 679 -9.20 7.93 -6.69
CA TYR A 679 -9.26 8.71 -5.45
C TYR A 679 -10.14 9.96 -5.52
N GLY A 680 -10.96 10.10 -6.57
CA GLY A 680 -12.08 11.03 -6.58
C GLY A 680 -12.12 12.03 -7.74
N LEU A 681 -11.15 12.02 -8.67
CA LEU A 681 -11.08 13.01 -9.75
C LEU A 681 -10.64 12.41 -11.09
N ALA A 682 -11.49 12.48 -12.10
CA ALA A 682 -11.16 12.06 -13.46
C ALA A 682 -10.39 13.15 -14.25
N PRO A 683 -9.72 12.79 -15.37
CA PRO A 683 -8.91 13.73 -16.16
C PRO A 683 -9.71 14.87 -16.79
N ASP A 684 -11.01 14.68 -16.97
CA ASP A 684 -11.96 15.69 -17.44
C ASP A 684 -12.44 16.63 -16.32
N GLY A 685 -11.93 16.45 -15.10
CA GLY A 685 -12.35 17.18 -13.90
C GLY A 685 -13.66 16.67 -13.29
N SER A 686 -14.26 15.59 -13.84
CA SER A 686 -15.46 15.02 -13.24
C SER A 686 -15.12 14.25 -11.96
N PRO A 687 -15.93 14.39 -10.90
CA PRO A 687 -15.70 13.64 -9.67
C PRO A 687 -15.99 12.16 -9.89
N THR A 688 -15.33 11.31 -9.11
CA THR A 688 -15.48 9.84 -9.13
C THR A 688 -15.60 9.31 -7.70
N ILE A 689 -16.06 8.06 -7.53
CA ILE A 689 -16.18 7.50 -6.18
C ILE A 689 -14.79 7.07 -5.69
N GLN A 690 -14.31 7.72 -4.63
CA GLN A 690 -13.06 7.39 -3.97
C GLN A 690 -13.03 5.92 -3.51
N GLN A 691 -12.23 5.10 -4.19
CA GLN A 691 -12.00 3.69 -3.89
C GLN A 691 -10.84 3.50 -2.92
N ARG A 692 -10.99 2.57 -1.98
CA ARG A 692 -9.88 2.08 -1.15
C ARG A 692 -9.06 1.02 -1.88
N VAL A 693 -8.51 1.37 -3.04
CA VAL A 693 -7.73 0.46 -3.89
C VAL A 693 -6.33 1.00 -4.08
N GLN A 694 -5.37 0.31 -3.47
CA GLN A 694 -3.97 0.64 -3.64
C GLN A 694 -3.41 0.11 -4.95
N ILE A 695 -3.04 1.03 -5.84
CA ILE A 695 -2.38 0.73 -7.10
C ILE A 695 -0.95 0.25 -6.82
N ASN A 696 -0.58 -0.87 -7.44
CA ASN A 696 0.83 -1.24 -7.52
C ASN A 696 1.37 -0.59 -8.79
N THR A 697 2.30 0.35 -8.67
CA THR A 697 2.95 1.02 -9.81
C THR A 697 3.58 0.04 -10.80
N ALA A 698 3.91 -1.19 -10.38
CA ALA A 698 4.39 -2.25 -11.27
C ALA A 698 3.29 -2.89 -12.14
N ARG A 699 2.00 -2.71 -11.81
CA ARG A 699 0.87 -3.25 -12.57
C ARG A 699 0.23 -2.13 -13.37
N LYS A 700 0.20 -2.29 -14.69
CA LYS A 700 -0.52 -1.39 -15.59
C LYS A 700 -2.01 -1.49 -15.31
N VAL A 701 -2.61 -0.40 -14.86
CA VAL A 701 -4.06 -0.20 -14.81
C VAL A 701 -4.32 0.96 -15.77
N SER A 702 -5.23 0.79 -16.72
CA SER A 702 -5.63 1.85 -17.64
C SER A 702 -6.56 2.83 -16.94
N ALA A 703 -6.59 4.09 -17.42
CA ALA A 703 -7.54 5.11 -16.94
C ALA A 703 -9.00 4.63 -17.07
N TRP A 704 -9.34 3.90 -18.15
CA TRP A 704 -10.67 3.35 -18.37
C TRP A 704 -11.06 2.24 -17.38
N ALA A 705 -10.15 1.29 -17.12
CA ALA A 705 -10.40 0.26 -16.10
C ALA A 705 -10.50 0.88 -14.69
N ALA A 706 -9.77 1.97 -14.44
CA ALA A 706 -9.87 2.72 -13.19
C ALA A 706 -11.24 3.41 -13.04
N SER A 707 -11.76 4.03 -14.10
CA SER A 707 -13.07 4.70 -14.06
C SER A 707 -14.23 3.72 -13.87
N ILE A 708 -14.12 2.50 -14.42
CA ILE A 708 -15.09 1.41 -14.18
C ILE A 708 -15.03 0.94 -12.71
N ARG A 709 -13.83 0.92 -12.11
CA ARG A 709 -13.69 0.59 -10.68
C ARG A 709 -14.23 1.69 -9.78
N ALA A 710 -14.15 2.95 -10.19
CA ALA A 710 -14.57 4.11 -9.41
C ALA A 710 -16.09 4.42 -9.48
N THR A 711 -16.93 3.38 -9.65
CA THR A 711 -18.41 3.45 -9.63
C THR A 711 -18.99 2.91 -8.33
N ARG A 712 -20.28 3.16 -8.03
CA ARG A 712 -20.97 2.66 -6.83
C ARG A 712 -21.47 1.23 -6.99
N ASN A 713 -21.94 0.87 -8.18
CA ASN A 713 -22.55 -0.44 -8.46
C ASN A 713 -22.22 -0.97 -9.88
N ALA A 714 -22.74 -2.16 -10.18
CA ALA A 714 -22.52 -2.83 -11.47
C ALA A 714 -23.24 -2.16 -12.66
N HIS A 715 -24.37 -1.48 -12.45
CA HIS A 715 -25.11 -0.79 -13.51
C HIS A 715 -24.32 0.43 -14.01
N GLU A 716 -23.85 1.27 -13.09
CA GLU A 716 -22.98 2.42 -13.41
C GLU A 716 -21.66 1.95 -14.05
N ALA A 717 -21.10 0.84 -13.56
CA ALA A 717 -19.90 0.23 -14.14
C ALA A 717 -20.12 -0.18 -15.60
N TRP A 718 -21.29 -0.75 -15.92
CA TRP A 718 -21.66 -1.13 -17.28
C TRP A 718 -21.87 0.08 -18.19
N GLN A 719 -22.51 1.14 -17.69
CA GLN A 719 -22.63 2.39 -18.44
C GLN A 719 -21.26 3.00 -18.76
N ARG A 720 -20.31 2.96 -17.83
CA ARG A 720 -18.91 3.38 -18.08
C ARG A 720 -18.13 2.42 -18.97
N PHE A 721 -18.46 1.12 -18.94
CA PHE A 721 -17.88 0.13 -19.85
C PHE A 721 -18.34 0.34 -21.30
N ASN A 722 -19.56 0.81 -21.53
CA ASN A 722 -20.05 1.09 -22.89
C ASN A 722 -19.61 2.47 -23.43
N ASN A 723 -19.16 3.36 -22.54
CA ASN A 723 -18.71 4.72 -22.89
C ASN A 723 -17.19 4.86 -22.66
N PRO A 724 -16.35 4.45 -23.61
CA PRO A 724 -14.90 4.60 -23.50
C PRO A 724 -14.47 6.08 -23.44
N PRO A 725 -13.28 6.38 -22.87
CA PRO A 725 -12.73 7.74 -22.86
C PRO A 725 -12.54 8.32 -24.26
N GLU A 726 -12.13 7.47 -25.21
CA GLU A 726 -11.98 7.83 -26.62
C GLU A 726 -13.01 7.07 -27.50
N PRO A 727 -13.74 7.76 -28.39
CA PRO A 727 -14.71 7.12 -29.27
C PRO A 727 -14.07 6.01 -30.13
N GLY A 728 -14.62 4.79 -30.08
CA GLY A 728 -14.16 3.65 -30.89
C GLY A 728 -13.07 2.78 -30.24
N MET A 729 -12.66 3.06 -29.00
CA MET A 729 -11.75 2.20 -28.24
C MET A 729 -12.41 0.86 -27.88
N LYS A 730 -11.69 -0.26 -28.03
CA LYS A 730 -12.17 -1.60 -27.66
C LYS A 730 -11.72 -2.00 -26.25
N PRO A 731 -12.56 -2.72 -25.48
CA PRO A 731 -12.20 -3.15 -24.13
C PRO A 731 -11.07 -4.19 -24.16
N GLY A 732 -10.13 -4.09 -23.22
CA GLY A 732 -9.06 -5.07 -23.01
C GLY A 732 -9.30 -5.95 -21.79
N VAL A 733 -8.30 -6.78 -21.45
CA VAL A 733 -8.36 -7.69 -20.28
C VAL A 733 -8.60 -6.92 -18.98
N LEU A 734 -8.06 -5.70 -18.84
CA LEU A 734 -8.15 -4.91 -17.61
C LEU A 734 -9.55 -4.37 -17.37
N GLU A 735 -10.21 -3.91 -18.44
CA GLU A 735 -11.58 -3.39 -18.45
C GLU A 735 -12.58 -4.52 -18.14
N TYR A 736 -12.45 -5.67 -18.82
CA TYR A 736 -13.23 -6.87 -18.49
C TYR A 736 -13.01 -7.33 -17.05
N THR A 737 -11.76 -7.29 -16.57
CA THR A 737 -11.44 -7.61 -15.17
C THR A 737 -12.15 -6.67 -14.20
N ALA A 738 -12.14 -5.36 -14.46
CA ALA A 738 -12.81 -4.36 -13.63
C ALA A 738 -14.34 -4.61 -13.62
N MET A 739 -14.92 -4.99 -14.75
CA MET A 739 -16.34 -5.30 -14.84
C MET A 739 -16.70 -6.60 -14.09
N PHE A 740 -15.93 -7.68 -14.23
CA PHE A 740 -16.14 -8.91 -13.46
C PHE A 740 -16.04 -8.67 -11.95
N GLN A 741 -15.10 -7.81 -11.52
CA GLN A 741 -15.00 -7.41 -10.13
C GLN A 741 -16.35 -6.82 -9.66
N ARG A 742 -16.88 -5.82 -10.36
CA ARG A 742 -18.16 -5.19 -9.99
C ARG A 742 -19.36 -6.14 -10.05
N LEU A 743 -19.42 -7.04 -11.02
CA LEU A 743 -20.50 -8.03 -11.13
C LEU A 743 -20.51 -9.05 -9.98
N TYR A 744 -19.35 -9.52 -9.54
CA TYR A 744 -19.24 -10.46 -8.42
C TYR A 744 -19.27 -9.79 -7.03
N ALA A 745 -19.34 -8.46 -6.97
CA ALA A 745 -19.45 -7.74 -5.70
C ALA A 745 -20.82 -7.97 -5.07
N ARG A 746 -20.85 -8.15 -3.74
CA ARG A 746 -22.09 -8.29 -2.97
C ARG A 746 -22.73 -6.93 -2.77
N GLU A 747 -24.05 -6.92 -2.59
CA GLU A 747 -24.78 -5.72 -2.19
C GLU A 747 -24.41 -5.33 -0.75
N ALA A 748 -24.26 -4.02 -0.51
CA ALA A 748 -23.99 -3.48 0.82
C ALA A 748 -25.27 -3.52 1.67
N ASP A 749 -25.13 -3.90 2.95
CA ASP A 749 -26.24 -3.84 3.90
C ASP A 749 -26.44 -2.37 4.34
N PRO A 750 -27.65 -1.78 4.14
CA PRO A 750 -27.95 -0.42 4.57
C PRO A 750 -27.75 -0.19 6.08
N ARG A 751 -27.82 -1.24 6.91
CA ARG A 751 -27.73 -1.14 8.37
C ARG A 751 -26.30 -0.93 8.90
N HIS A 752 -25.29 -1.22 8.09
CA HIS A 752 -23.88 -1.20 8.52
C HIS A 752 -23.17 0.14 8.25
N GLY A 753 -23.88 1.17 7.76
CA GLY A 753 -23.33 2.53 7.63
C GLY A 753 -22.11 2.68 6.72
N THR A 754 -21.76 1.67 5.92
CA THR A 754 -20.58 1.73 5.05
C THR A 754 -20.79 2.69 3.88
N LEU A 755 -19.80 3.51 3.56
CA LEU A 755 -19.87 4.46 2.44
C LEU A 755 -19.36 3.84 1.14
N PRO A 756 -19.85 4.30 -0.04
CA PRO A 756 -19.31 3.87 -1.33
C PRO A 756 -17.78 4.01 -1.42
N GLY A 757 -17.15 2.96 -1.93
CA GLY A 757 -15.70 2.89 -2.12
C GLY A 757 -14.88 2.49 -0.90
N ASP A 758 -15.48 2.38 0.30
CA ASP A 758 -14.79 1.84 1.49
C ASP A 758 -14.50 0.35 1.36
N ASN A 759 -15.50 -0.38 0.86
CA ASN A 759 -15.43 -1.79 0.57
C ASN A 759 -15.81 -2.05 -0.89
N HIS A 760 -15.39 -3.21 -1.38
CA HIS A 760 -15.74 -3.67 -2.71
C HIS A 760 -17.14 -4.31 -2.72
N LEU A 761 -18.14 -3.48 -2.41
CA LEU A 761 -19.57 -3.80 -2.38
C LEU A 761 -20.30 -2.94 -3.43
N ASN A 762 -21.48 -3.41 -3.81
CA ASN A 762 -22.43 -2.68 -4.65
C ASN A 762 -23.40 -1.91 -3.75
N TYR A 763 -23.50 -0.61 -3.98
CA TYR A 763 -24.36 0.28 -3.18
C TYR A 763 -25.63 0.61 -3.96
N LEU A 764 -26.78 0.52 -3.28
CA LEU A 764 -28.08 0.87 -3.83
C LEU A 764 -28.19 2.39 -3.96
N THR A 765 -28.82 2.87 -5.04
CA THR A 765 -29.01 4.31 -5.27
C THR A 765 -30.45 4.75 -4.98
N ASN A 766 -30.66 6.05 -4.73
CA ASN A 766 -32.00 6.59 -4.54
C ASN A 766 -32.82 6.60 -5.85
N GLU A 767 -32.16 6.69 -7.00
CA GLU A 767 -32.78 6.61 -8.33
C GLU A 767 -33.33 5.22 -8.62
N ASP A 768 -32.70 4.15 -8.12
CA ASP A 768 -33.20 2.77 -8.24
C ASP A 768 -34.60 2.59 -7.61
N LYS A 769 -34.98 3.45 -6.64
CA LYS A 769 -36.32 3.44 -6.04
C LYS A 769 -37.39 4.04 -6.96
N ASN A 770 -37.00 4.92 -7.87
CA ASN A 770 -37.90 5.67 -8.74
C ASN A 770 -38.03 5.06 -10.16
N LEU A 771 -37.12 4.16 -10.55
CA LEU A 771 -37.17 3.47 -11.84
C LEU A 771 -38.23 2.37 -11.85
N THR A 772 -38.95 2.26 -12.97
CA THR A 772 -39.88 1.14 -13.19
C THR A 772 -39.12 -0.17 -13.41
N GLU A 773 -39.72 -1.32 -13.08
CA GLU A 773 -39.09 -2.64 -13.28
C GLU A 773 -38.66 -2.88 -14.74
N LEU A 774 -39.36 -2.30 -15.71
CA LEU A 774 -39.03 -2.41 -17.13
C LEU A 774 -37.80 -1.57 -17.51
N GLU A 775 -37.63 -0.39 -16.91
CA GLU A 775 -36.43 0.43 -17.08
C GLU A 775 -35.22 -0.19 -16.40
N LYS A 776 -35.41 -0.81 -15.22
CA LYS A 776 -34.35 -1.58 -14.55
C LYS A 776 -33.86 -2.72 -15.44
N LEU A 777 -34.76 -3.50 -16.04
CA LEU A 777 -34.40 -4.59 -16.96
C LEU A 777 -33.64 -4.11 -18.20
N ARG A 778 -33.92 -2.91 -18.73
CA ARG A 778 -33.20 -2.34 -19.88
C ARG A 778 -31.77 -1.92 -19.56
N LEU A 779 -31.53 -1.49 -18.31
CA LEU A 779 -30.24 -1.01 -17.85
C LEU A 779 -29.37 -2.11 -17.23
N GLN A 780 -29.89 -3.34 -17.13
CA GLN A 780 -29.18 -4.45 -16.51
C GLN A 780 -27.89 -4.79 -17.26
N PRO A 781 -26.77 -4.96 -16.53
CA PRO A 781 -25.54 -5.46 -17.12
C PRO A 781 -25.69 -6.93 -17.53
N PRO A 782 -24.86 -7.42 -18.47
CA PRO A 782 -24.82 -8.84 -18.82
C PRO A 782 -24.46 -9.69 -17.60
N THR A 783 -24.94 -10.94 -17.59
CA THR A 783 -24.54 -11.91 -16.57
C THR A 783 -23.05 -12.22 -16.68
N PRO A 784 -22.38 -12.69 -15.60
CA PRO A 784 -20.95 -13.02 -15.67
C PRO A 784 -20.61 -14.06 -16.76
N GLY A 785 -21.50 -15.01 -17.03
CA GLY A 785 -21.32 -16.00 -18.10
C GLY A 785 -21.44 -15.40 -19.50
N GLU A 786 -22.38 -14.48 -19.71
CA GLU A 786 -22.53 -13.74 -20.98
C GLU A 786 -21.34 -12.82 -21.21
N LEU A 787 -20.92 -12.05 -20.20
CA LEU A 787 -19.75 -11.18 -20.29
C LEU A 787 -18.47 -11.98 -20.60
N TYR A 788 -18.33 -13.18 -20.03
CA TYR A 788 -17.23 -14.09 -20.36
C TYR A 788 -17.28 -14.57 -21.81
N SER A 789 -18.48 -14.87 -22.32
CA SER A 789 -18.67 -15.24 -23.73
C SER A 789 -18.29 -14.09 -24.66
N MET A 790 -18.72 -12.86 -24.35
CA MET A 790 -18.31 -11.64 -25.07
C MET A 790 -16.79 -11.47 -25.08
N MET A 791 -16.13 -11.66 -23.93
CA MET A 791 -14.67 -11.56 -23.83
C MET A 791 -13.96 -12.60 -24.72
N VAL A 792 -14.49 -13.82 -24.78
CA VAL A 792 -13.96 -14.89 -25.62
C VAL A 792 -14.21 -14.62 -27.12
N GLU A 793 -15.37 -14.05 -27.47
CA GLU A 793 -15.74 -13.63 -28.82
C GLU A 793 -14.85 -12.49 -29.34
N ASP A 794 -14.45 -11.58 -28.45
CA ASP A 794 -13.46 -10.51 -28.74
C ASP A 794 -12.02 -11.03 -28.89
N ASP A 795 -11.82 -12.35 -28.85
CA ASP A 795 -10.53 -13.05 -28.86
C ASP A 795 -9.61 -12.67 -27.68
N ILE A 796 -10.22 -12.29 -26.55
CA ILE A 796 -9.51 -11.94 -25.32
C ILE A 796 -9.53 -13.13 -24.37
N ARG A 797 -8.34 -13.52 -23.87
CA ARG A 797 -8.17 -14.62 -22.93
C ARG A 797 -7.92 -14.11 -21.51
N PRO A 798 -8.47 -14.76 -20.46
CA PRO A 798 -8.29 -14.30 -19.10
C PRO A 798 -6.82 -14.42 -18.69
N ASP A 799 -6.28 -13.34 -18.12
CA ASP A 799 -4.91 -13.31 -17.61
C ASP A 799 -4.88 -13.07 -16.08
N GLU A 800 -3.84 -13.57 -15.43
CA GLU A 800 -3.53 -13.56 -13.99
C GLU A 800 -4.67 -13.14 -13.02
N GLN A 801 -4.95 -11.83 -12.93
CA GLN A 801 -5.95 -11.27 -12.01
C GLN A 801 -7.39 -11.58 -12.44
N CYS A 802 -7.69 -11.49 -13.74
CA CYS A 802 -8.97 -11.89 -14.33
C CYS A 802 -9.25 -13.36 -14.00
N LEU A 803 -8.26 -14.22 -14.27
CA LEU A 803 -8.36 -15.65 -14.02
C LEU A 803 -8.60 -15.96 -12.54
N ARG A 804 -7.92 -15.24 -11.64
CA ARG A 804 -8.14 -15.37 -10.20
C ARG A 804 -9.59 -15.09 -9.80
N ILE A 805 -10.19 -14.02 -10.33
CA ILE A 805 -11.56 -13.60 -10.00
C ILE A 805 -12.58 -14.59 -10.55
N LEU A 806 -12.40 -15.02 -11.80
CA LEU A 806 -13.25 -16.03 -12.44
C LEU A 806 -13.21 -17.36 -11.69
N VAL A 807 -12.02 -17.84 -11.32
CA VAL A 807 -11.85 -19.10 -10.57
C VAL A 807 -12.45 -19.01 -9.17
N SER A 808 -12.25 -17.90 -8.43
CA SER A 808 -12.79 -17.77 -7.07
C SER A 808 -14.32 -17.72 -7.03
N ASN A 809 -14.97 -17.29 -8.11
CA ASN A 809 -16.43 -17.12 -8.21
C ASN A 809 -17.09 -18.07 -9.20
N ALA A 810 -16.39 -19.12 -9.64
CA ALA A 810 -16.99 -20.12 -10.52
C ALA A 810 -18.12 -20.87 -9.81
N GLU A 811 -19.20 -21.14 -10.54
CA GLU A 811 -20.39 -21.82 -10.02
C GLU A 811 -20.14 -23.29 -9.66
N ASN A 812 -19.26 -23.94 -10.40
CA ASN A 812 -18.88 -25.33 -10.18
C ASN A 812 -17.39 -25.54 -10.49
N VAL A 813 -16.85 -26.68 -10.04
CA VAL A 813 -15.41 -27.00 -10.20
C VAL A 813 -15.03 -27.13 -11.68
N ALA A 814 -15.96 -27.64 -12.53
CA ALA A 814 -15.73 -27.80 -13.96
C ALA A 814 -15.59 -26.46 -14.70
N ALA A 815 -16.42 -25.46 -14.36
CA ALA A 815 -16.31 -24.10 -14.87
C ALA A 815 -14.99 -23.45 -14.45
N GLY A 816 -14.57 -23.66 -13.19
CA GLY A 816 -13.25 -23.23 -12.72
C GLY A 816 -12.10 -23.89 -13.49
N HIS A 817 -12.22 -25.17 -13.86
CA HIS A 817 -11.24 -25.86 -14.70
C HIS A 817 -11.21 -25.31 -16.12
N ARG A 818 -12.38 -25.05 -16.73
CA ARG A 818 -12.49 -24.41 -18.04
C ARG A 818 -11.78 -23.05 -18.07
N TYR A 819 -12.01 -22.19 -17.07
CA TYR A 819 -11.31 -20.91 -16.99
C TYR A 819 -9.78 -21.06 -16.90
N LEU A 820 -9.29 -22.07 -16.16
CA LEU A 820 -7.85 -22.37 -16.06
C LEU A 820 -7.26 -22.88 -17.38
N GLU A 821 -8.04 -23.62 -18.19
CA GLU A 821 -7.63 -24.11 -19.51
C GLU A 821 -7.57 -22.97 -20.54
N ASP A 822 -8.51 -22.04 -20.48
CA ASP A 822 -8.61 -20.87 -21.36
C ASP A 822 -7.63 -19.74 -21.01
N GLY A 823 -6.82 -19.88 -19.94
CA GLY A 823 -5.86 -18.87 -19.51
C GLY A 823 -4.78 -18.51 -20.55
N SER A 824 -4.48 -17.21 -20.68
CA SER A 824 -3.54 -16.65 -21.67
C SER A 824 -2.05 -16.96 -21.39
N THR A 825 -1.69 -17.17 -20.13
CA THR A 825 -0.28 -17.12 -19.70
C THR A 825 0.56 -18.30 -20.23
N ALA A 826 1.78 -18.01 -20.74
CA ALA A 826 2.74 -18.98 -21.34
C ALA A 826 3.24 -20.12 -20.41
N ARG A 827 2.73 -20.22 -19.18
CA ARG A 827 3.03 -21.26 -18.17
C ARG A 827 1.91 -22.29 -18.10
N LYS A 828 1.50 -22.89 -19.22
CA LYS A 828 0.42 -23.91 -19.31
C LYS A 828 0.73 -25.21 -18.55
N ASN A 829 0.71 -25.15 -17.22
CA ASN A 829 0.77 -26.28 -16.29
C ASN A 829 -0.19 -26.09 -15.11
N TYR A 830 -1.30 -25.35 -15.28
CA TYR A 830 -2.39 -25.33 -14.29
C TYR A 830 -3.05 -26.71 -14.12
N HIS A 831 -2.77 -27.64 -15.04
CA HIS A 831 -3.08 -29.06 -14.91
C HIS A 831 -2.69 -29.64 -13.54
N ALA A 832 -1.60 -29.15 -12.92
CA ALA A 832 -1.22 -29.59 -11.57
C ALA A 832 -2.30 -29.35 -10.49
N LEU A 833 -3.19 -28.37 -10.64
CA LEU A 833 -4.32 -28.16 -9.72
C LEU A 833 -5.46 -29.16 -9.95
N THR A 834 -5.60 -29.64 -11.20
CA THR A 834 -6.62 -30.61 -11.63
C THR A 834 -6.20 -32.06 -11.38
N MET A 835 -4.89 -32.36 -11.32
CA MET A 835 -4.38 -33.70 -11.01
C MET A 835 -4.73 -34.16 -9.59
N ALA A 836 -4.99 -35.47 -9.43
CA ALA A 836 -5.28 -36.06 -8.12
C ALA A 836 -4.09 -35.96 -7.14
N PHE A 837 -2.86 -36.08 -7.63
CA PHE A 837 -1.64 -36.06 -6.80
C PHE A 837 -0.51 -35.26 -7.47
N PRO A 838 -0.50 -33.92 -7.33
CA PRO A 838 0.58 -33.11 -7.88
C PRO A 838 1.87 -33.19 -7.07
N SER A 839 3.01 -33.02 -7.75
CA SER A 839 4.32 -32.91 -7.12
C SER A 839 4.57 -31.50 -6.56
N THR A 840 5.38 -31.39 -5.49
CA THR A 840 5.72 -30.12 -4.84
C THR A 840 6.35 -29.11 -5.81
N ASN A 841 7.20 -29.58 -6.72
CA ASN A 841 7.87 -28.74 -7.72
C ASN A 841 6.91 -28.19 -8.78
N GLN A 842 5.85 -28.92 -9.14
CA GLN A 842 4.81 -28.43 -10.05
C GLN A 842 3.95 -27.36 -9.39
N LEU A 843 3.54 -27.56 -8.13
CA LEU A 843 2.74 -26.58 -7.39
C LEU A 843 3.52 -25.27 -7.12
N ARG A 844 4.85 -25.35 -6.93
CA ARG A 844 5.70 -24.16 -6.77
C ARG A 844 5.70 -23.22 -7.98
N LYS A 845 5.44 -23.74 -9.19
CA LYS A 845 5.37 -22.93 -10.42
C LYS A 845 4.08 -22.10 -10.52
N ILE A 846 3.07 -22.42 -9.70
CA ILE A 846 1.77 -21.75 -9.71
C ILE A 846 1.85 -20.48 -8.83
N PRO A 847 1.37 -19.33 -9.33
CA PRO A 847 1.23 -18.12 -8.53
C PRO A 847 0.35 -18.36 -7.30
N LEU A 848 0.83 -17.98 -6.11
CA LEU A 848 0.08 -18.10 -4.84
C LEU A 848 -1.30 -17.43 -4.87
N PRO A 849 -1.51 -16.24 -5.49
CA PRO A 849 -2.85 -15.64 -5.59
C PRO A 849 -3.86 -16.49 -6.35
N LEU A 850 -3.43 -17.23 -7.37
CA LEU A 850 -4.31 -18.13 -8.13
C LEU A 850 -4.55 -19.43 -7.36
N PHE A 851 -3.51 -19.94 -6.68
CA PHE A 851 -3.64 -21.10 -5.80
C PHE A 851 -4.67 -20.83 -4.69
N SER A 852 -4.63 -19.67 -4.02
CA SER A 852 -5.62 -19.32 -3.00
C SER A 852 -7.04 -19.21 -3.56
N ALA A 853 -7.22 -18.64 -4.76
CA ALA A 853 -8.54 -18.59 -5.41
C ALA A 853 -9.08 -19.97 -5.75
N TYR A 854 -8.22 -20.92 -6.15
CA TYR A 854 -8.62 -22.30 -6.35
C TYR A 854 -8.97 -23.02 -5.03
N MET A 855 -8.26 -22.74 -3.94
CA MET A 855 -8.63 -23.24 -2.61
C MET A 855 -10.00 -22.68 -2.18
N GLU A 856 -10.25 -21.40 -2.45
CA GLU A 856 -11.55 -20.78 -2.21
C GLU A 856 -12.66 -21.46 -3.03
N LEU A 857 -12.43 -21.78 -4.31
CA LEU A 857 -13.36 -22.53 -5.14
C LEU A 857 -13.70 -23.91 -4.55
N LEU A 858 -12.66 -24.68 -4.19
CA LEU A 858 -12.84 -26.01 -3.56
C LEU A 858 -13.61 -25.92 -2.24
N SER A 859 -13.44 -24.82 -1.50
CA SER A 859 -14.09 -24.59 -0.22
C SER A 859 -15.56 -24.15 -0.35
N LYS A 860 -15.89 -23.35 -1.39
CA LYS A 860 -17.24 -22.82 -1.63
C LYS A 860 -18.21 -23.89 -2.08
N ILE A 861 -17.77 -24.81 -2.94
CA ILE A 861 -18.63 -25.83 -3.54
C ILE A 861 -18.65 -27.08 -2.66
N PRO A 862 -19.77 -27.35 -1.95
CA PRO A 862 -19.89 -28.56 -1.15
C PRO A 862 -19.99 -29.77 -2.08
N ASN A 863 -18.98 -30.65 -2.05
CA ASN A 863 -19.11 -31.98 -2.64
C ASN A 863 -19.67 -32.94 -1.58
N LEU A 864 -20.60 -33.80 -2.01
CA LEU A 864 -21.07 -34.94 -1.22
C LEU A 864 -19.86 -35.77 -0.74
N GLY A 865 -19.67 -35.84 0.59
CA GLY A 865 -18.63 -36.66 1.23
C GLY A 865 -17.25 -36.02 1.43
N GLY A 866 -17.14 -34.69 1.50
CA GLY A 866 -15.92 -34.02 1.99
C GLY A 866 -14.66 -34.16 1.12
N LYS A 867 -14.76 -34.75 -0.07
CA LYS A 867 -13.62 -35.02 -0.97
C LYS A 867 -12.85 -33.76 -1.38
N ASN A 868 -13.56 -32.66 -1.61
CA ASN A 868 -12.94 -31.36 -1.94
C ASN A 868 -12.17 -30.79 -0.76
N LEU A 869 -12.70 -30.92 0.47
CA LEU A 869 -12.05 -30.47 1.68
C LEU A 869 -10.73 -31.22 1.91
N ILE A 870 -10.76 -32.55 1.87
CA ILE A 870 -9.56 -33.38 2.03
C ILE A 870 -8.53 -33.07 0.93
N ARG A 871 -9.00 -32.85 -0.31
CA ARG A 871 -8.13 -32.45 -1.42
C ARG A 871 -7.50 -31.08 -1.17
N ALA A 872 -8.26 -30.09 -0.71
CA ALA A 872 -7.76 -28.75 -0.41
C ALA A 872 -6.69 -28.79 0.69
N ILE A 873 -6.93 -29.55 1.78
CA ILE A 873 -5.95 -29.79 2.85
C ILE A 873 -4.66 -30.38 2.28
N ARG A 874 -4.74 -31.47 1.51
CA ARG A 874 -3.55 -32.11 0.90
C ARG A 874 -2.77 -31.19 -0.06
N LEU A 875 -3.48 -30.33 -0.80
CA LEU A 875 -2.84 -29.36 -1.69
C LEU A 875 -2.17 -28.24 -0.88
N ALA A 876 -2.80 -27.78 0.20
CA ALA A 876 -2.25 -26.79 1.12
C ALA A 876 -0.98 -27.31 1.79
N GLU A 877 -1.01 -28.52 2.40
CA GLU A 877 0.14 -29.18 3.04
C GLU A 877 1.35 -29.32 2.10
N ARG A 878 1.11 -29.61 0.81
CA ARG A 878 2.19 -29.78 -0.18
C ARG A 878 2.73 -28.45 -0.70
N ARG A 879 1.93 -27.38 -0.74
CA ARG A 879 2.30 -26.10 -1.35
C ARG A 879 2.83 -25.09 -0.33
N LEU A 880 2.19 -25.05 0.83
CA LEU A 880 2.61 -24.22 1.94
C LEU A 880 3.84 -24.84 2.60
N SER A 881 4.66 -23.97 3.12
CA SER A 881 5.86 -24.28 3.90
C SER A 881 6.16 -23.01 4.69
N GLY A 882 7.01 -23.09 5.71
CA GLY A 882 7.43 -21.91 6.48
C GLY A 882 7.98 -20.73 5.65
N ASN A 883 8.24 -20.90 4.35
CA ASN A 883 8.63 -19.82 3.42
C ASN A 883 7.45 -18.96 2.92
N ASN A 884 6.22 -19.48 2.90
CA ASN A 884 5.03 -18.80 2.39
C ASN A 884 4.03 -18.50 3.52
N ALA A 885 4.50 -18.33 4.76
CA ALA A 885 3.65 -18.12 5.93
C ALA A 885 2.63 -16.98 5.73
N ASN A 886 3.00 -15.90 5.04
CA ASN A 886 2.11 -14.76 4.79
C ASN A 886 0.90 -15.07 3.87
N TRP A 887 0.87 -16.27 3.27
CA TRP A 887 -0.25 -16.76 2.47
C TRP A 887 -1.05 -17.85 3.20
N SER A 888 -0.67 -18.19 4.44
CA SER A 888 -1.33 -19.23 5.23
C SER A 888 -2.80 -18.88 5.48
N SER A 889 -3.10 -17.64 5.88
CA SER A 889 -4.49 -17.22 6.14
C SER A 889 -5.38 -17.33 4.89
N TYR A 890 -4.90 -16.91 3.73
CA TYR A 890 -5.65 -16.95 2.46
C TYR A 890 -5.97 -18.36 1.96
N VAL A 891 -5.20 -19.35 2.40
CA VAL A 891 -5.39 -20.74 2.02
C VAL A 891 -6.16 -21.50 3.09
N TRP A 892 -5.79 -21.35 4.36
CA TRP A 892 -6.39 -22.07 5.47
C TRP A 892 -7.75 -21.50 5.89
N ALA A 893 -7.98 -20.19 5.83
CA ALA A 893 -9.28 -19.62 6.22
C ALA A 893 -10.47 -20.16 5.38
N PRO A 894 -10.39 -20.26 4.04
CA PRO A 894 -11.45 -20.91 3.26
C PRO A 894 -11.64 -22.39 3.62
N ILE A 895 -10.55 -23.13 3.84
CA ILE A 895 -10.59 -24.56 4.23
C ILE A 895 -11.30 -24.72 5.59
N LEU A 896 -10.94 -23.90 6.56
CA LEU A 896 -11.57 -23.85 7.88
C LEU A 896 -13.06 -23.52 7.76
N LYS A 897 -13.43 -22.53 6.96
CA LYS A 897 -14.83 -22.18 6.70
C LYS A 897 -15.64 -23.35 6.12
N GLN A 898 -15.03 -24.19 5.28
CA GLN A 898 -15.66 -25.42 4.78
C GLN A 898 -15.73 -26.52 5.84
N LEU A 899 -14.70 -26.65 6.69
CA LEU A 899 -14.70 -27.57 7.83
C LEU A 899 -15.82 -27.25 8.84
N ALA A 900 -16.28 -26.00 8.92
CA ALA A 900 -17.41 -25.59 9.76
C ALA A 900 -18.79 -26.10 9.29
N GLN A 901 -18.88 -26.79 8.15
CA GLN A 901 -20.13 -27.42 7.71
C GLN A 901 -20.54 -28.57 8.65
N HIS A 902 -21.80 -28.96 8.62
CA HIS A 902 -22.30 -30.06 9.44
C HIS A 902 -21.59 -31.39 9.11
N HIS A 903 -21.17 -32.15 10.13
CA HIS A 903 -20.53 -33.46 9.98
C HIS A 903 -21.32 -34.41 9.06
N GLY A 904 -22.66 -34.40 9.11
CA GLY A 904 -23.51 -35.20 8.22
C GLY A 904 -23.39 -34.82 6.73
N ARG A 905 -23.16 -33.54 6.40
CA ARG A 905 -22.89 -33.10 5.01
C ARG A 905 -21.47 -33.50 4.57
N LEU A 906 -20.53 -33.51 5.51
CA LEU A 906 -19.17 -33.98 5.29
C LEU A 906 -19.06 -35.51 5.23
N GLN A 907 -20.10 -36.25 5.62
CA GLN A 907 -20.09 -37.70 5.86
C GLN A 907 -19.02 -38.12 6.88
N LEU A 908 -18.82 -37.29 7.91
CA LEU A 908 -17.93 -37.54 9.04
C LEU A 908 -18.76 -37.74 10.32
N THR A 909 -18.18 -38.40 11.32
CA THR A 909 -18.69 -38.33 12.70
C THR A 909 -18.25 -37.01 13.34
N LEU A 910 -18.94 -36.55 14.38
CA LEU A 910 -18.54 -35.36 15.15
C LEU A 910 -17.08 -35.49 15.66
N GLU A 911 -16.75 -36.67 16.19
CA GLU A 911 -15.40 -36.98 16.66
C GLU A 911 -14.36 -36.89 15.54
N ALA A 912 -14.65 -37.46 14.36
CA ALA A 912 -13.75 -37.38 13.22
C ALA A 912 -13.58 -35.94 12.73
N GLN A 913 -14.62 -35.11 12.82
CA GLN A 913 -14.56 -33.69 12.48
C GLN A 913 -13.69 -32.89 13.47
N LEU A 914 -13.83 -33.12 14.78
CA LEU A 914 -13.01 -32.48 15.82
C LEU A 914 -11.54 -32.92 15.75
N ARG A 915 -11.28 -34.21 15.48
CA ARG A 915 -9.91 -34.70 15.23
C ARG A 915 -9.29 -34.08 13.98
N LEU A 916 -10.08 -33.90 12.91
CA LEU A 916 -9.62 -33.22 11.70
C LEU A 916 -9.32 -31.73 11.98
N TRP A 917 -10.11 -31.08 12.83
CA TRP A 917 -9.86 -29.72 13.29
C TRP A 917 -8.53 -29.63 14.05
N LEU A 918 -8.30 -30.49 15.05
CA LEU A 918 -7.04 -30.55 15.80
C LEU A 918 -5.84 -30.83 14.88
N TYR A 919 -5.98 -31.77 13.95
CA TYR A 919 -4.94 -32.09 12.97
C TYR A 919 -4.55 -30.86 12.13
N VAL A 920 -5.53 -30.08 11.66
CA VAL A 920 -5.25 -28.85 10.89
C VAL A 920 -4.58 -27.80 11.77
N VAL A 921 -5.02 -27.64 13.03
CA VAL A 921 -4.39 -26.71 13.99
C VAL A 921 -2.92 -27.08 14.21
N ASP A 922 -2.64 -28.34 14.52
CA ASP A 922 -1.29 -28.81 14.80
C ASP A 922 -0.39 -28.70 13.58
N HIS A 923 -0.91 -28.96 12.38
CA HIS A 923 -0.16 -28.78 11.15
C HIS A 923 0.23 -27.31 10.91
N ILE A 924 -0.71 -26.37 11.12
CA ILE A 924 -0.45 -24.93 10.96
C ILE A 924 0.58 -24.44 12.00
N ASP A 925 0.50 -24.98 13.23
CA ASP A 925 1.39 -24.66 14.34
C ASP A 925 2.82 -25.19 14.11
N VAL A 926 2.97 -26.42 13.62
CA VAL A 926 4.26 -27.01 13.21
C VAL A 926 4.96 -26.15 12.14
N ASP A 927 4.19 -25.63 11.19
CA ASP A 927 4.70 -24.73 10.15
C ASP A 927 5.06 -23.32 10.66
N LYS A 928 4.78 -23.03 11.94
CA LYS A 928 4.93 -21.71 12.59
C LYS A 928 4.23 -20.60 11.81
N SER A 929 3.07 -20.91 11.22
CA SER A 929 2.32 -20.01 10.34
C SER A 929 1.03 -19.48 10.94
N MET A 930 0.82 -19.74 12.24
CA MET A 930 -0.34 -19.30 13.01
C MET A 930 -0.36 -17.78 13.17
N ASN A 931 -1.49 -17.15 12.79
CA ASN A 931 -1.74 -15.72 12.93
C ASN A 931 -3.16 -15.47 13.45
N LEU A 932 -3.46 -14.22 13.83
CA LEU A 932 -4.76 -13.83 14.41
C LEU A 932 -5.95 -14.18 13.49
N VAL A 933 -5.79 -14.02 12.17
CA VAL A 933 -6.85 -14.33 11.21
C VAL A 933 -7.20 -15.81 11.24
N ILE A 934 -6.19 -16.69 11.27
CA ILE A 934 -6.41 -18.14 11.40
C ILE A 934 -7.02 -18.47 12.75
N VAL A 935 -6.54 -17.88 13.86
CA VAL A 935 -7.11 -18.11 15.20
C VAL A 935 -8.58 -17.70 15.27
N ASN A 936 -8.94 -16.53 14.72
CA ASN A 936 -10.32 -16.07 14.65
C ASN A 936 -11.20 -17.01 13.82
N GLU A 937 -10.71 -17.47 12.67
CA GLU A 937 -11.44 -18.44 11.85
C GLU A 937 -11.55 -19.80 12.56
N LEU A 938 -10.50 -20.28 13.24
CA LEU A 938 -10.54 -21.48 14.07
C LEU A 938 -11.62 -21.38 15.16
N ALA A 939 -11.69 -20.26 15.88
CA ALA A 939 -12.74 -20.00 16.88
C ALA A 939 -14.14 -20.06 16.25
N LYS A 940 -14.35 -19.40 15.10
CA LYS A 940 -15.64 -19.45 14.37
C LYS A 940 -15.99 -20.85 13.89
N THR A 941 -15.01 -21.63 13.43
CA THR A 941 -15.24 -23.02 13.00
C THR A 941 -15.66 -23.89 14.16
N LEU A 942 -14.96 -23.80 15.30
CA LEU A 942 -15.26 -24.57 16.49
C LEU A 942 -16.66 -24.24 17.01
N ARG A 943 -16.97 -22.95 17.14
CA ARG A 943 -18.30 -22.46 17.53
C ARG A 943 -19.40 -23.08 16.67
N LYS A 944 -19.22 -23.10 15.35
CA LYS A 944 -20.21 -23.67 14.40
C LYS A 944 -20.36 -25.18 14.51
N ILE A 945 -19.28 -25.90 14.82
CA ILE A 945 -19.31 -27.35 15.04
C ILE A 945 -20.10 -27.66 16.32
N LEU A 946 -19.78 -26.98 17.43
CA LEU A 946 -20.39 -27.22 18.74
C LEU A 946 -21.83 -26.70 18.85
N ARG A 947 -22.18 -25.64 18.10
CA ARG A 947 -23.52 -25.04 18.11
C ARG A 947 -24.65 -26.06 18.00
N ARG A 948 -24.56 -27.01 17.07
CA ARG A 948 -25.65 -27.99 16.84
C ARG A 948 -25.73 -29.03 17.94
N GLU A 949 -24.65 -29.29 18.65
CA GLU A 949 -24.66 -30.16 19.82
C GLU A 949 -25.28 -29.45 21.03
N VAL A 950 -25.08 -28.13 21.16
CA VAL A 950 -25.84 -27.29 22.10
C VAL A 950 -27.34 -27.29 21.76
N GLU A 951 -27.71 -27.10 20.49
CA GLU A 951 -29.12 -27.14 20.05
C GLU A 951 -29.78 -28.48 20.39
N LYS A 952 -29.12 -29.61 20.10
CA LYS A 952 -29.60 -30.95 20.49
C LYS A 952 -29.69 -31.13 22.00
N LEU A 953 -28.71 -30.61 22.75
CA LEU A 953 -28.72 -30.69 24.20
C LEU A 953 -29.90 -29.91 24.78
N ALA A 954 -30.12 -28.68 24.31
CA ALA A 954 -31.24 -27.82 24.71
C ALA A 954 -32.59 -28.50 24.47
N GLU A 955 -32.79 -29.17 23.34
CA GLU A 955 -34.00 -29.98 23.06
C GLU A 955 -34.20 -31.12 24.08
N THR A 956 -33.12 -31.66 24.65
CA THR A 956 -33.19 -32.74 25.64
C THR A 956 -33.34 -32.26 27.08
N LEU A 957 -33.06 -31.00 27.41
CA LEU A 957 -33.17 -30.47 28.79
C LEU A 957 -34.55 -30.66 29.44
N PRO A 958 -35.69 -30.52 28.73
CA PRO A 958 -37.02 -30.73 29.32
C PRO A 958 -37.34 -32.21 29.60
N THR A 959 -36.49 -33.13 29.12
CA THR A 959 -36.62 -34.58 29.34
C THR A 959 -35.49 -35.02 30.26
N ASP A 960 -35.72 -35.90 31.24
CA ASP A 960 -34.66 -36.41 32.15
C ASP A 960 -33.57 -37.26 31.45
N LYS A 961 -33.37 -37.10 30.14
CA LYS A 961 -32.37 -37.75 29.30
C LYS A 961 -31.07 -36.95 29.17
N ALA A 962 -31.02 -35.72 29.67
CA ALA A 962 -29.83 -34.86 29.61
C ALA A 962 -28.59 -35.54 30.25
N ASP A 963 -28.78 -36.32 31.31
CA ASP A 963 -27.73 -37.03 32.06
C ASP A 963 -27.00 -38.10 31.24
N SER A 964 -27.61 -38.56 30.15
CA SER A 964 -27.01 -39.52 29.21
C SER A 964 -26.12 -38.85 28.15
N ASN A 965 -26.17 -37.52 28.02
CA ASN A 965 -25.41 -36.77 27.04
C ASN A 965 -24.04 -36.37 27.61
N SER A 966 -22.97 -36.86 26.99
CA SER A 966 -21.58 -36.52 27.33
C SER A 966 -21.32 -35.02 27.31
N PHE A 967 -22.02 -34.23 26.49
CA PHE A 967 -21.83 -32.79 26.43
C PHE A 967 -22.51 -32.05 27.60
N ALA A 968 -23.61 -32.60 28.15
CA ALA A 968 -24.24 -32.07 29.36
C ALA A 968 -23.33 -32.21 30.58
N LEU A 969 -22.68 -33.38 30.71
CA LEU A 969 -21.72 -33.68 31.77
C LEU A 969 -20.49 -32.77 31.71
N HIS A 970 -20.08 -32.32 30.51
CA HIS A 970 -19.00 -31.36 30.33
C HIS A 970 -19.34 -29.99 30.93
N TYR A 971 -20.51 -29.43 30.58
CA TYR A 971 -20.96 -28.15 31.14
C TYR A 971 -21.20 -28.21 32.65
N GLU A 972 -21.67 -29.34 33.16
CA GLU A 972 -21.81 -29.59 34.59
C GLU A 972 -20.43 -29.63 35.29
N ALA A 973 -19.46 -30.36 34.73
CA ALA A 973 -18.10 -30.42 35.27
C ALA A 973 -17.42 -29.04 35.28
N GLN A 974 -17.57 -28.26 34.20
CA GLN A 974 -17.04 -26.91 34.10
C GLN A 974 -17.70 -25.92 35.06
N ALA A 975 -19.02 -26.03 35.28
CA ALA A 975 -19.72 -25.25 36.30
C ALA A 975 -19.22 -25.57 37.72
N ILE A 976 -18.95 -26.85 38.01
CA ILE A 976 -18.38 -27.30 39.28
C ILE A 976 -16.93 -26.81 39.44
N GLU A 977 -16.12 -26.84 38.37
CA GLU A 977 -14.74 -26.37 38.39
C GLU A 977 -14.64 -24.84 38.54
N ALA A 978 -15.51 -24.08 37.87
CA ALA A 978 -15.59 -22.62 38.01
C ALA A 978 -16.07 -22.17 39.41
N GLY A 979 -16.86 -23.00 40.10
CA GLY A 979 -17.33 -22.76 41.47
C GLY A 979 -16.44 -23.33 42.59
N LYS A 980 -15.52 -24.24 42.24
CA LYS A 980 -14.67 -25.15 43.03
C LYS A 980 -15.04 -25.53 44.48
N ASN A 981 -15.20 -26.87 44.64
CA ASN A 981 -14.84 -27.67 45.81
C ASN A 981 -13.99 -28.85 45.27
N THR A 982 -12.66 -28.80 45.44
CA THR A 982 -11.68 -29.70 44.77
C THR A 982 -11.59 -31.09 45.41
N LYS A 983 -12.60 -31.96 45.20
CA LYS A 983 -12.47 -33.39 45.56
C LYS A 983 -12.95 -34.40 44.51
N TYR A 984 -13.60 -33.97 43.43
CA TYR A 984 -14.12 -34.88 42.39
C TYR A 984 -13.45 -34.64 41.05
N ILE A 985 -12.24 -35.17 40.86
CA ILE A 985 -11.71 -35.41 39.51
C ILE A 985 -12.30 -36.75 39.07
N ARG A 986 -13.33 -36.73 38.21
CA ARG A 986 -13.76 -37.95 37.52
C ARG A 986 -12.65 -38.34 36.54
N ASN A 987 -12.09 -39.54 36.68
CA ASN A 987 -11.18 -40.12 35.68
C ASN A 987 -11.96 -40.33 34.37
N VAL A 988 -11.79 -39.43 33.40
CA VAL A 988 -12.40 -39.53 32.07
C VAL A 988 -11.48 -40.37 31.17
N PRO A 989 -11.96 -41.47 30.54
CA PRO A 989 -11.12 -42.27 29.67
C PRO A 989 -10.59 -41.43 28.49
N GLU A 990 -9.28 -41.56 28.21
CA GLU A 990 -8.65 -41.03 27.00
C GLU A 990 -9.40 -41.61 25.79
N HIS A 991 -9.90 -40.74 24.90
CA HIS A 991 -10.77 -41.04 23.73
C HIS A 991 -12.29 -40.99 23.95
N SER A 992 -12.80 -40.57 25.11
CA SER A 992 -14.22 -40.24 25.25
C SER A 992 -14.57 -38.91 24.57
N ALA A 993 -15.85 -38.73 24.16
CA ALA A 993 -16.31 -37.46 23.60
C ALA A 993 -16.07 -36.26 24.55
N LEU A 994 -16.16 -36.49 25.87
CA LEU A 994 -15.80 -35.55 26.93
C LEU A 994 -14.36 -35.04 26.82
N SER A 995 -13.40 -35.96 26.77
CA SER A 995 -11.97 -35.60 26.65
C SER A 995 -11.66 -34.78 25.39
N MET A 996 -12.41 -35.01 24.30
CA MET A 996 -12.24 -34.25 23.05
C MET A 996 -12.72 -32.80 23.15
N PHE A 997 -13.76 -32.52 23.95
CA PHE A 997 -14.24 -31.14 24.14
C PHE A 997 -13.26 -30.34 25.01
N GLU A 998 -12.75 -30.93 26.09
CA GLU A 998 -11.71 -30.33 26.95
C GLU A 998 -10.44 -30.00 26.16
N ILE A 999 -9.88 -30.97 25.42
CA ILE A 999 -8.65 -30.78 24.62
C ILE A 999 -8.81 -29.64 23.60
N VAL A 1000 -9.98 -29.53 22.97
CA VAL A 1000 -10.23 -28.52 21.95
C VAL A 1000 -10.38 -27.11 22.56
N GLY A 1001 -11.03 -27.00 23.73
CA GLY A 1001 -11.10 -25.75 24.51
C GLY A 1001 -9.73 -25.28 24.98
N GLU A 1002 -8.95 -26.17 25.59
CA GLU A 1002 -7.58 -25.91 26.05
C GLU A 1002 -6.65 -25.52 24.90
N ARG A 1003 -6.75 -26.20 23.76
CA ARG A 1003 -5.95 -25.86 22.57
C ARG A 1003 -6.28 -24.47 22.05
N LEU A 1004 -7.56 -24.10 22.00
CA LEU A 1004 -7.97 -22.74 21.60
C LEU A 1004 -7.40 -21.68 22.56
N MET A 1005 -7.35 -21.97 23.86
CA MET A 1005 -6.75 -21.08 24.85
C MET A 1005 -5.23 -20.99 24.77
N GLY A 1006 -4.54 -22.11 24.56
CA GLY A 1006 -3.11 -22.12 24.27
C GLY A 1006 -2.76 -21.25 23.06
N LEU A 1007 -3.61 -21.27 22.02
CA LEU A 1007 -3.46 -20.40 20.86
C LEU A 1007 -3.66 -18.92 21.22
N PHE A 1008 -4.69 -18.58 22.00
CA PHE A 1008 -4.91 -17.22 22.51
C PHE A 1008 -3.65 -16.68 23.22
N TYR A 1009 -3.15 -17.39 24.23
CA TYR A 1009 -1.97 -16.95 24.97
C TYR A 1009 -0.73 -16.87 24.08
N SER A 1010 -0.54 -17.80 23.14
CA SER A 1010 0.59 -17.77 22.21
C SER A 1010 0.62 -16.52 21.34
N VAL A 1011 -0.55 -16.02 20.92
CA VAL A 1011 -0.66 -14.81 20.10
C VAL A 1011 -0.46 -13.57 20.96
N VAL A 1012 -1.01 -13.53 22.18
CA VAL A 1012 -0.81 -12.44 23.14
C VAL A 1012 0.68 -12.28 23.51
N LEU A 1013 1.39 -13.38 23.80
CA LEU A 1013 2.83 -13.32 24.11
C LEU A 1013 3.66 -12.82 22.92
N LYS A 1014 3.33 -13.26 21.69
CA LYS A 1014 3.98 -12.76 20.47
C LYS A 1014 3.76 -11.27 20.27
N GLU A 1015 2.58 -10.74 20.59
CA GLU A 1015 2.31 -9.30 20.53
C GLU A 1015 3.10 -8.54 21.61
N LYS A 1016 3.20 -9.08 22.83
CA LYS A 1016 4.04 -8.48 23.90
C LYS A 1016 5.51 -8.38 23.50
N GLU A 1017 6.06 -9.40 22.83
CA GLU A 1017 7.43 -9.37 22.28
C GLU A 1017 7.60 -8.33 21.15
N GLY A 1018 6.54 -8.06 20.39
CA GLY A 1018 6.52 -7.06 19.31
C GLY A 1018 6.18 -5.64 19.76
N SER A 1019 5.70 -5.47 20.99
CA SER A 1019 5.31 -4.18 21.54
C SER A 1019 6.56 -3.33 21.88
N ARG A 1020 6.51 -2.03 21.54
CA ARG A 1020 7.60 -1.10 21.84
C ARG A 1020 7.48 -0.68 23.32
N PRO A 1021 8.51 -0.86 24.16
CA PRO A 1021 8.52 -0.25 25.48
C PRO A 1021 8.73 1.25 25.31
N ALA A 1022 7.65 2.01 25.49
CA ALA A 1022 7.56 3.47 25.66
C ALA A 1022 8.16 4.39 24.56
N ASP A 1023 7.51 5.54 24.44
CA ASP A 1023 7.92 6.79 23.80
C ASP A 1023 7.80 7.00 22.27
N SER A 1024 7.04 8.07 21.99
CA SER A 1024 6.89 8.90 20.80
C SER A 1024 6.44 8.23 19.51
N LEU A 1025 5.13 8.25 19.22
CA LEU A 1025 4.64 8.01 17.87
C LEU A 1025 3.50 8.97 17.52
N HIS A 1026 3.62 9.63 16.37
CA HIS A 1026 2.60 10.43 15.70
C HIS A 1026 1.39 9.60 15.21
N VAL A 1027 1.01 8.53 15.93
CA VAL A 1027 -0.08 7.62 15.58
C VAL A 1027 -1.09 7.62 16.71
N SER A 1028 -2.37 7.76 16.36
CA SER A 1028 -3.51 7.62 17.28
C SER A 1028 -3.44 6.32 18.09
N HIS A 1029 -3.79 6.37 19.38
CA HIS A 1029 -3.86 5.17 20.23
C HIS A 1029 -4.95 4.21 19.76
N ALA A 1030 -6.04 4.73 19.20
CA ALA A 1030 -7.07 3.90 18.57
C ALA A 1030 -6.53 3.14 17.34
N ASP A 1031 -5.72 3.80 16.50
CA ASP A 1031 -5.06 3.13 15.37
C ASP A 1031 -3.97 2.14 15.82
N MET A 1032 -3.32 2.39 16.97
CA MET A 1032 -2.44 1.42 17.59
C MET A 1032 -3.18 0.15 18.01
N MET A 1033 -4.37 0.27 18.63
CA MET A 1033 -5.21 -0.87 18.99
C MET A 1033 -5.62 -1.68 17.76
N ARG A 1034 -6.06 -1.02 16.68
CA ARG A 1034 -6.39 -1.67 15.41
C ARG A 1034 -5.22 -2.47 14.83
N ALA A 1035 -3.99 -2.05 15.09
CA ALA A 1035 -2.80 -2.66 14.50
C ALA A 1035 -2.27 -3.88 15.25
N ARG A 1036 -2.74 -4.12 16.47
CA ARG A 1036 -2.28 -5.24 17.28
C ARG A 1036 -2.66 -6.56 16.62
N ARG A 1037 -1.78 -7.55 16.76
CA ARG A 1037 -1.95 -8.90 16.17
C ARG A 1037 -2.51 -9.89 17.18
N ASP A 1038 -3.05 -9.40 18.30
CA ASP A 1038 -3.74 -10.15 19.33
C ASP A 1038 -5.26 -9.91 19.28
N PRO A 1039 -6.09 -10.71 19.97
CA PRO A 1039 -7.54 -10.62 19.88
C PRO A 1039 -8.14 -9.49 20.74
N VAL A 1040 -7.44 -8.36 20.84
CA VAL A 1040 -7.83 -7.18 21.65
C VAL A 1040 -9.03 -6.43 21.05
N MET A 1041 -9.19 -6.52 19.73
CA MET A 1041 -10.26 -5.83 18.99
C MET A 1041 -11.62 -6.47 19.24
N PRO A 1042 -12.70 -5.69 19.44
CA PRO A 1042 -14.02 -6.19 19.85
C PRO A 1042 -14.58 -7.31 18.97
N SER A 1043 -14.52 -7.15 17.66
CA SER A 1043 -15.07 -8.15 16.72
C SER A 1043 -14.37 -9.52 16.82
N VAL A 1044 -13.06 -9.55 17.10
CA VAL A 1044 -12.31 -10.79 17.27
C VAL A 1044 -12.52 -11.33 18.69
N ALA A 1045 -12.50 -10.45 19.69
CA ALA A 1045 -12.75 -10.76 21.08
C ALA A 1045 -14.11 -11.46 21.25
N HIS A 1046 -15.17 -10.90 20.67
CA HIS A 1046 -16.52 -11.45 20.67
C HIS A 1046 -16.59 -12.86 20.07
N ASN A 1047 -15.96 -13.09 18.92
CA ASN A 1047 -15.96 -14.40 18.26
C ASN A 1047 -15.24 -15.47 19.10
N LEU A 1048 -14.14 -15.08 19.76
CA LEU A 1048 -13.41 -15.97 20.66
C LEU A 1048 -14.20 -16.23 21.95
N MET A 1049 -14.78 -15.20 22.56
CA MET A 1049 -15.64 -15.29 23.75
C MET A 1049 -16.80 -16.28 23.52
N LEU A 1050 -17.48 -16.18 22.37
CA LEU A 1050 -18.51 -17.14 22.00
C LEU A 1050 -17.95 -18.54 21.76
N ALA A 1051 -16.81 -18.69 21.10
CA ALA A 1051 -16.22 -20.00 20.88
C ALA A 1051 -15.88 -20.71 22.21
N LEU A 1052 -15.39 -19.97 23.20
CA LEU A 1052 -15.15 -20.46 24.56
C LEU A 1052 -16.46 -20.82 25.28
N ALA A 1053 -17.50 -19.98 25.16
CA ALA A 1053 -18.82 -20.26 25.73
C ALA A 1053 -19.43 -21.55 25.17
N PHE A 1054 -19.34 -21.77 23.85
CA PHE A 1054 -19.78 -23.00 23.18
C PHE A 1054 -18.89 -24.21 23.50
N ALA A 1055 -17.63 -24.00 23.89
CA ALA A 1055 -16.74 -25.04 24.38
C ALA A 1055 -16.93 -25.35 25.89
N GLY A 1056 -17.69 -24.54 26.62
CA GLY A 1056 -17.90 -24.68 28.07
C GLY A 1056 -16.77 -24.13 28.94
N GLU A 1057 -15.81 -23.40 28.35
CA GLU A 1057 -14.60 -22.91 29.03
C GLU A 1057 -14.85 -21.58 29.77
N VAL A 1058 -15.53 -21.64 30.91
CA VAL A 1058 -15.99 -20.45 31.66
C VAL A 1058 -14.81 -19.67 32.30
N ARG A 1059 -13.81 -20.38 32.85
CA ARG A 1059 -12.63 -19.75 33.45
C ARG A 1059 -11.85 -18.91 32.44
N ALA A 1060 -11.68 -19.46 31.23
CA ALA A 1060 -11.03 -18.80 30.12
C ALA A 1060 -11.73 -17.49 29.70
N MET A 1061 -13.08 -17.46 29.72
CA MET A 1061 -13.85 -16.25 29.44
C MET A 1061 -13.57 -15.14 30.46
N SER A 1062 -13.44 -15.48 31.75
CA SER A 1062 -13.07 -14.54 32.80
C SER A 1062 -11.67 -13.98 32.61
N ASP A 1063 -10.68 -14.84 32.36
CA ASP A 1063 -9.29 -14.44 32.14
C ASP A 1063 -9.17 -13.51 30.92
N MET A 1064 -9.89 -13.84 29.84
CA MET A 1064 -9.95 -13.01 28.65
C MET A 1064 -10.55 -11.63 28.94
N MET A 1065 -11.60 -11.54 29.75
CA MET A 1065 -12.23 -10.26 30.10
C MET A 1065 -11.32 -9.40 31.00
N LYS A 1066 -10.67 -10.01 32.01
CA LYS A 1066 -9.65 -9.34 32.83
C LYS A 1066 -8.51 -8.77 31.96
N TRP A 1067 -8.03 -9.57 31.00
CA TRP A 1067 -7.01 -9.14 30.05
C TRP A 1067 -7.48 -7.96 29.18
N LEU A 1068 -8.68 -8.03 28.60
CA LEU A 1068 -9.25 -6.95 27.77
C LEU A 1068 -9.38 -5.64 28.56
N ILE A 1069 -9.86 -5.67 29.80
CA ILE A 1069 -9.98 -4.47 30.64
C ILE A 1069 -8.61 -3.80 30.80
N ARG A 1070 -7.58 -4.59 31.15
CA ARG A 1070 -6.21 -4.10 31.35
C ARG A 1070 -5.59 -3.47 30.10
N GLU A 1071 -5.84 -4.02 28.92
CA GLU A 1071 -5.27 -3.47 27.68
C GLU A 1071 -5.96 -2.19 27.23
N TRP A 1072 -7.26 -2.04 27.51
CA TRP A 1072 -8.03 -0.84 27.15
C TRP A 1072 -7.99 0.26 28.21
N SER A 1073 -7.38 0.01 29.38
CA SER A 1073 -7.23 0.98 30.48
C SER A 1073 -6.04 1.92 30.37
N LEU A 1074 -5.57 2.19 29.15
CA LEU A 1074 -4.52 3.17 28.90
C LEU A 1074 -5.12 4.59 28.97
N PRO A 1075 -4.57 5.50 29.81
CA PRO A 1075 -5.16 6.82 30.04
C PRO A 1075 -5.20 7.68 28.76
N GLU A 1076 -4.16 7.60 27.93
CA GLU A 1076 -4.06 8.33 26.66
C GLU A 1076 -5.15 7.90 25.66
N LEU A 1077 -5.49 6.60 25.64
CA LEU A 1077 -6.56 6.07 24.80
C LEU A 1077 -7.93 6.53 25.30
N GLN A 1078 -8.13 6.60 26.61
CA GLN A 1078 -9.38 7.06 27.22
C GLN A 1078 -9.66 8.53 26.85
N GLU A 1079 -8.65 9.40 26.94
CA GLU A 1079 -8.76 10.81 26.53
C GLU A 1079 -9.08 10.93 25.03
N GLU A 1080 -8.40 10.16 24.19
CA GLU A 1080 -8.61 10.19 22.75
C GLU A 1080 -10.04 9.79 22.37
N ILE A 1081 -10.56 8.69 22.95
CA ILE A 1081 -11.91 8.21 22.69
C ILE A 1081 -12.97 9.22 23.17
N GLN A 1082 -12.79 9.82 24.34
CA GLN A 1082 -13.71 10.85 24.85
C GLN A 1082 -13.79 12.07 23.92
N ASN A 1083 -12.68 12.42 23.25
CA ASN A 1083 -12.64 13.52 22.29
C ASN A 1083 -13.30 13.19 20.94
N MET A 1084 -13.56 11.92 20.61
CA MET A 1084 -14.19 11.52 19.33
C MET A 1084 -15.70 11.77 19.28
N GLY A 1085 -16.35 12.07 20.42
CA GLY A 1085 -17.80 12.31 20.51
C GLY A 1085 -18.63 11.03 20.39
N GLU A 1086 -18.61 10.36 19.24
CA GLU A 1086 -19.24 9.06 19.00
C GLU A 1086 -18.20 7.96 18.84
N LEU A 1087 -18.36 6.85 19.59
CA LEU A 1087 -17.47 5.70 19.48
C LEU A 1087 -17.71 4.96 18.15
N PRO A 1088 -16.67 4.79 17.30
CA PRO A 1088 -16.78 3.96 16.10
C PRO A 1088 -17.24 2.52 16.42
N GLN A 1089 -18.15 1.97 15.61
CA GLN A 1089 -18.70 0.61 15.80
C GLN A 1089 -17.62 -0.49 15.88
N ASP A 1090 -16.46 -0.29 15.25
CA ASP A 1090 -15.35 -1.26 15.30
C ASP A 1090 -14.60 -1.28 16.64
N LEU A 1091 -14.78 -0.26 17.48
CA LEU A 1091 -14.21 -0.12 18.83
C LEU A 1091 -15.22 -0.44 19.95
N ASP A 1092 -16.49 -0.65 19.60
CA ASP A 1092 -17.55 -0.94 20.56
C ASP A 1092 -17.48 -2.39 21.09
N MET A 1093 -17.40 -2.53 22.41
CA MET A 1093 -17.29 -3.81 23.13
C MET A 1093 -18.62 -4.38 23.62
N ILE A 1094 -19.76 -3.71 23.39
CA ILE A 1094 -21.07 -4.11 23.92
C ILE A 1094 -21.40 -5.59 23.62
N GLU A 1095 -21.15 -6.07 22.38
CA GLU A 1095 -21.44 -7.47 22.02
C GLU A 1095 -20.58 -8.48 22.81
N THR A 1096 -19.32 -8.14 23.10
CA THR A 1096 -18.42 -9.00 23.89
C THR A 1096 -18.86 -9.03 25.36
N LEU A 1097 -19.22 -7.88 25.93
CA LEU A 1097 -19.75 -7.78 27.29
C LEU A 1097 -21.08 -8.52 27.44
N CYS A 1098 -21.99 -8.39 26.47
CA CYS A 1098 -23.24 -9.14 26.46
C CYS A 1098 -22.99 -10.66 26.42
N ALA A 1099 -22.03 -11.14 25.64
CA ALA A 1099 -21.66 -12.56 25.62
C ALA A 1099 -21.09 -13.05 26.96
N PHE A 1100 -20.26 -12.24 27.64
CA PHE A 1100 -19.75 -12.55 28.98
C PHE A 1100 -20.89 -12.62 30.01
N ARG A 1101 -21.77 -11.61 30.05
CA ARG A 1101 -22.93 -11.56 30.96
C ARG A 1101 -23.92 -12.70 30.72
N ALA A 1102 -24.14 -13.06 29.45
CA ALA A 1102 -25.10 -14.12 29.11
C ALA A 1102 -24.63 -15.52 29.51
N PHE A 1103 -23.33 -15.83 29.37
CA PHE A 1103 -22.83 -17.22 29.44
C PHE A 1103 -21.82 -17.48 30.54
N ALA A 1104 -21.01 -16.50 30.93
CA ALA A 1104 -19.97 -16.65 31.94
C ALA A 1104 -20.43 -16.18 33.32
N GLU A 1105 -21.04 -15.00 33.42
CA GLU A 1105 -21.57 -14.43 34.68
C GLU A 1105 -22.46 -15.42 35.48
N PRO A 1106 -23.35 -16.23 34.87
CA PRO A 1106 -24.18 -17.17 35.62
C PRO A 1106 -23.39 -18.32 36.27
N LEU A 1107 -22.19 -18.64 35.76
CA LEU A 1107 -21.38 -19.81 36.11
C LEU A 1107 -20.14 -19.45 36.96
N ILE A 1108 -19.82 -18.15 37.10
CA ILE A 1108 -18.68 -17.64 37.86
C ILE A 1108 -19.11 -17.12 39.25
N ARG A 1109 -18.21 -17.15 40.24
CA ARG A 1109 -18.42 -16.55 41.57
C ARG A 1109 -18.68 -15.04 41.49
N ARG A 1110 -19.55 -14.52 42.38
CA ARG A 1110 -19.94 -13.09 42.42
C ARG A 1110 -18.75 -12.13 42.55
N ARG A 1111 -17.70 -12.49 43.30
CA ARG A 1111 -16.48 -11.67 43.46
C ARG A 1111 -15.72 -11.45 42.14
N LYS A 1112 -15.53 -12.50 41.33
CA LYS A 1112 -14.85 -12.41 40.02
C LYS A 1112 -15.67 -11.60 39.02
N VAL A 1113 -17.00 -11.71 39.05
CA VAL A 1113 -17.91 -10.84 38.28
C VAL A 1113 -17.78 -9.38 38.73
N LYS A 1114 -17.70 -9.14 40.05
CA LYS A 1114 -17.56 -7.80 40.61
C LYS A 1114 -16.23 -7.14 40.20
N GLN A 1115 -15.12 -7.87 40.18
CA GLN A 1115 -13.83 -7.37 39.67
C GLN A 1115 -13.93 -6.94 38.20
N VAL A 1116 -14.58 -7.75 37.36
CA VAL A 1116 -14.81 -7.43 35.95
C VAL A 1116 -15.69 -6.19 35.80
N PHE A 1117 -16.77 -6.10 36.59
CA PHE A 1117 -17.66 -4.94 36.62
C PHE A 1117 -16.92 -3.66 37.05
N GLU A 1118 -16.20 -3.70 38.16
CA GLU A 1118 -15.42 -2.56 38.67
C GLU A 1118 -14.39 -2.10 37.62
N GLY A 1119 -13.66 -3.02 37.00
CA GLY A 1119 -12.69 -2.71 35.95
C GLY A 1119 -13.30 -2.11 34.67
N VAL A 1120 -14.53 -2.51 34.27
CA VAL A 1120 -15.25 -1.87 33.15
C VAL A 1120 -15.70 -0.45 33.51
N MET A 1121 -16.22 -0.27 34.72
CA MET A 1121 -16.70 1.05 35.19
C MET A 1121 -15.54 2.04 35.38
N GLU A 1122 -14.38 1.57 35.82
CA GLU A 1122 -13.15 2.38 35.92
C GLU A 1122 -12.63 2.81 34.54
N ASN A 1123 -12.87 2.01 33.50
CA ASN A 1123 -12.35 2.29 32.16
C ASN A 1123 -13.02 3.49 31.48
N ARG A 1124 -14.24 3.85 31.88
CA ARG A 1124 -15.05 4.97 31.33
C ARG A 1124 -15.27 5.00 29.80
N ILE A 1125 -14.77 3.99 29.07
CA ILE A 1125 -14.92 3.83 27.62
C ILE A 1125 -16.19 3.03 27.30
N TRP A 1126 -16.49 2.02 28.13
CA TRP A 1126 -17.60 1.09 27.90
C TRP A 1126 -18.66 1.23 28.98
N GLU A 1127 -19.90 1.07 28.57
CA GLU A 1127 -21.03 0.95 29.49
C GLU A 1127 -21.27 -0.52 29.82
N TRP A 1128 -21.59 -0.80 31.08
CA TRP A 1128 -21.99 -2.14 31.48
C TRP A 1128 -23.40 -2.43 30.92
N PRO A 1129 -23.60 -3.46 30.08
CA PRO A 1129 -24.89 -3.70 29.46
C PRO A 1129 -25.93 -4.07 30.51
N ASP A 1130 -27.14 -3.51 30.44
CA ASP A 1130 -28.28 -3.92 31.27
C ASP A 1130 -28.88 -5.25 30.81
N ASP A 1131 -29.66 -5.91 31.67
CA ASP A 1131 -30.32 -7.19 31.35
C ASP A 1131 -31.20 -7.10 30.10
N THR A 1132 -31.85 -5.94 29.87
CA THR A 1132 -32.66 -5.72 28.66
C THR A 1132 -31.83 -5.67 27.39
N VAL A 1133 -30.59 -5.18 27.46
CA VAL A 1133 -29.64 -5.13 26.33
C VAL A 1133 -29.13 -6.54 26.04
N VAL A 1134 -28.80 -7.30 27.09
CA VAL A 1134 -28.39 -8.70 26.99
C VAL A 1134 -29.50 -9.56 26.36
N ASP A 1135 -30.75 -9.37 26.77
CA ASP A 1135 -31.91 -10.08 26.21
C ASP A 1135 -32.12 -9.74 24.72
N LYS A 1136 -32.04 -8.45 24.34
CA LYS A 1136 -32.08 -8.03 22.92
C LYS A 1136 -30.91 -8.60 22.11
N TYR A 1137 -29.72 -8.67 22.70
CA TYR A 1137 -28.55 -9.28 22.07
C TYR A 1137 -28.81 -10.78 21.79
N ILE A 1138 -29.36 -11.52 22.75
CA ILE A 1138 -29.71 -12.93 22.59
C ILE A 1138 -30.81 -13.13 21.54
N GLU A 1139 -31.82 -12.26 21.52
CA GLU A 1139 -32.91 -12.29 20.54
C GLU A 1139 -32.42 -12.00 19.12
N SER A 1140 -31.53 -11.02 18.95
CA SER A 1140 -30.98 -10.63 17.66
C SER A 1140 -30.01 -11.66 17.09
N HIS A 1141 -29.30 -12.42 17.94
CA HIS A 1141 -28.22 -13.29 17.48
C HIS A 1141 -28.65 -14.69 17.02
N GLY A 1142 -29.91 -15.11 17.21
CA GLY A 1142 -30.66 -16.17 16.49
C GLY A 1142 -30.03 -17.56 16.20
N ASN A 1143 -28.78 -17.81 16.62
CA ASN A 1143 -27.92 -18.85 16.08
C ASN A 1143 -27.39 -19.80 17.18
N GLY A 1144 -28.27 -20.51 17.89
CA GLY A 1144 -27.87 -21.40 18.99
C GLY A 1144 -27.52 -20.68 20.29
N VAL A 1145 -27.65 -19.35 20.32
CA VAL A 1145 -27.30 -18.46 21.44
C VAL A 1145 -28.37 -18.50 22.54
N LYS A 1146 -29.64 -18.70 22.16
CA LYS A 1146 -30.75 -18.90 23.10
C LYS A 1146 -30.62 -20.25 23.80
N GLU A 1147 -30.40 -21.28 22.99
CA GLU A 1147 -30.19 -22.66 23.41
C GLU A 1147 -28.97 -22.79 24.32
N LEU A 1148 -27.88 -22.05 24.03
CA LEU A 1148 -26.72 -21.97 24.92
C LEU A 1148 -27.05 -21.35 26.27
N ARG A 1149 -27.90 -20.32 26.32
CA ARG A 1149 -28.35 -19.71 27.58
C ARG A 1149 -29.13 -20.72 28.41
N ASP A 1150 -30.03 -21.47 27.78
CA ASP A 1150 -30.84 -22.50 28.44
C ASP A 1150 -29.95 -23.60 29.04
N VAL A 1151 -28.90 -24.03 28.31
CA VAL A 1151 -27.91 -24.99 28.80
C VAL A 1151 -27.09 -24.41 29.97
N SER A 1152 -26.64 -23.16 29.87
CA SER A 1152 -25.91 -22.48 30.95
C SER A 1152 -26.75 -22.31 32.22
N THR A 1153 -28.03 -21.95 32.08
CA THR A 1153 -28.95 -21.83 33.23
C THR A 1153 -29.23 -23.18 33.87
N TRP A 1154 -29.43 -24.22 33.04
CA TRP A 1154 -29.61 -25.58 33.54
C TRP A 1154 -28.38 -26.09 34.31
N ALA A 1155 -27.18 -25.88 33.78
CA ALA A 1155 -25.93 -26.28 34.45
C ALA A 1155 -25.77 -25.57 35.80
N ARG A 1156 -26.15 -24.29 35.88
CA ARG A 1156 -26.17 -23.51 37.12
C ARG A 1156 -27.16 -24.03 38.14
N GLU A 1157 -28.40 -24.30 37.75
CA GLU A 1157 -29.44 -24.83 38.64
C GLU A 1157 -29.01 -26.16 39.25
N ARG A 1158 -28.40 -27.02 38.43
CA ARG A 1158 -27.87 -28.30 38.87
C ARG A 1158 -26.69 -28.14 39.84
N PHE A 1159 -25.75 -27.23 39.54
CA PHE A 1159 -24.67 -26.87 40.47
C PHE A 1159 -25.20 -26.36 41.82
N LEU A 1160 -26.18 -25.45 41.81
CA LEU A 1160 -26.80 -24.94 43.03
C LEU A 1160 -27.55 -26.03 43.81
N HIS A 1161 -28.20 -26.96 43.11
CA HIS A 1161 -28.84 -28.12 43.71
C HIS A 1161 -27.81 -29.03 44.42
N TYR A 1162 -26.66 -29.31 43.81
CA TYR A 1162 -25.56 -30.06 44.45
C TYR A 1162 -24.91 -29.29 45.62
N ARG A 1163 -24.76 -27.96 45.50
CA ARG A 1163 -24.21 -27.10 46.57
C ARG A 1163 -25.12 -27.05 47.80
N ASN A 1164 -26.44 -26.95 47.58
CA ASN A 1164 -27.44 -26.86 48.65
C ASN A 1164 -27.77 -28.21 49.29
N ASN A 1165 -27.69 -29.32 48.52
CA ASN A 1165 -27.84 -30.68 49.05
C ASN A 1165 -26.48 -31.30 49.38
N LYS A 1166 -25.81 -30.81 50.42
CA LYS A 1166 -24.76 -31.57 51.12
C LYS A 1166 -25.41 -32.75 51.86
N ILE A 1167 -25.62 -33.86 51.16
CA ILE A 1167 -25.77 -35.17 51.79
C ILE A 1167 -24.60 -36.02 51.31
N THR A 1168 -23.82 -36.46 52.29
CA THR A 1168 -22.76 -37.47 52.21
C THR A 1168 -23.18 -38.63 51.32
N ASP A 1169 -22.57 -38.74 50.13
CA ASP A 1169 -22.64 -39.95 49.33
C ASP A 1169 -21.43 -40.83 49.65
N VAL A 1170 -21.69 -42.13 49.83
CA VAL A 1170 -20.78 -43.14 50.39
C VAL A 1170 -19.60 -43.47 49.44
N HIS A 1171 -19.53 -42.79 48.30
CA HIS A 1171 -18.43 -42.88 47.32
C HIS A 1171 -17.26 -41.91 47.58
N ASP A 1172 -17.30 -41.10 48.65
CA ASP A 1172 -16.16 -40.33 49.17
C ASP A 1172 -15.06 -41.20 49.84
N LEU A 1173 -15.24 -42.53 49.87
CA LEU A 1173 -14.21 -43.46 50.34
C LEU A 1173 -13.23 -43.77 49.20
N ASN A 1174 -12.09 -43.08 49.31
CA ASN A 1174 -10.81 -43.36 48.67
C ASN A 1174 -10.57 -44.88 48.45
N ILE A 1175 -10.76 -45.37 47.23
CA ILE A 1175 -10.27 -46.68 46.78
C ILE A 1175 -9.40 -46.44 45.56
N ASP A 1176 -8.09 -46.63 45.77
CA ASP A 1176 -7.07 -46.71 44.73
C ASP A 1176 -7.50 -47.65 43.60
N TRP A 1177 -7.63 -47.12 42.38
CA TRP A 1177 -7.57 -47.94 41.18
C TRP A 1177 -6.80 -47.23 40.05
N ILE A 1178 -5.59 -47.73 39.86
CA ILE A 1178 -4.75 -47.79 38.64
C ILE A 1178 -4.49 -46.47 37.90
N VAL A 1179 -3.36 -45.87 38.29
CA VAL A 1179 -2.52 -45.02 37.45
C VAL A 1179 -2.02 -45.84 36.25
N THR A 1180 -2.63 -45.68 35.07
CA THR A 1180 -1.97 -45.94 33.78
C THR A 1180 -2.55 -45.05 32.69
N GLU A 1181 -1.64 -44.25 32.11
CA GLU A 1181 -1.76 -43.42 30.90
C GLU A 1181 -2.69 -42.19 30.98
N HIS A 1182 -2.17 -41.14 31.64
CA HIS A 1182 -2.60 -39.74 31.54
C HIS A 1182 -1.37 -38.83 31.39
N LYS A 1183 -0.59 -39.01 30.32
CA LYS A 1183 0.56 -38.14 30.04
C LYS A 1183 0.22 -36.99 29.10
N THR A 1184 -0.59 -37.22 28.06
CA THR A 1184 -0.75 -36.23 26.98
C THR A 1184 -1.71 -35.06 27.30
N SER A 1185 -2.87 -35.31 27.91
CA SER A 1185 -3.82 -34.24 28.31
C SER A 1185 -3.30 -33.41 29.49
N LYS A 1186 -2.62 -34.04 30.45
CA LYS A 1186 -1.97 -33.33 31.56
C LYS A 1186 -0.83 -32.44 31.08
N GLU A 1187 0.02 -32.94 30.18
CA GLU A 1187 1.09 -32.14 29.55
C GLU A 1187 0.53 -30.93 28.78
N GLN A 1188 -0.63 -31.06 28.13
CA GLN A 1188 -1.30 -29.94 27.45
C GLN A 1188 -1.85 -28.91 28.45
N ARG A 1189 -2.53 -29.34 29.51
CA ARG A 1189 -2.99 -28.46 30.61
C ARG A 1189 -1.85 -27.70 31.25
N ASP A 1190 -0.78 -28.40 31.60
CA ASP A 1190 0.40 -27.81 32.23
C ASP A 1190 1.07 -26.79 31.29
N ALA A 1191 1.17 -27.09 29.99
CA ALA A 1191 1.69 -26.15 28.99
C ALA A 1191 0.81 -24.89 28.81
N VAL A 1192 -0.52 -25.03 28.83
CA VAL A 1192 -1.44 -23.88 28.75
C VAL A 1192 -1.35 -23.04 30.03
N ASN A 1193 -1.26 -23.67 31.20
CA ASN A 1193 -1.06 -22.98 32.48
C ASN A 1193 0.27 -22.23 32.54
N ASP A 1194 1.36 -22.80 32.01
CA ASP A 1194 2.64 -22.11 31.88
C ASP A 1194 2.54 -20.88 30.96
N LEU A 1195 1.81 -20.97 29.86
CA LEU A 1195 1.55 -19.83 28.97
C LEU A 1195 0.70 -18.76 29.66
N ARG A 1196 -0.35 -19.17 30.40
CA ARG A 1196 -1.19 -18.29 31.21
C ARG A 1196 -0.35 -17.50 32.23
N ARG A 1197 0.51 -18.18 32.99
CA ARG A 1197 1.42 -17.54 33.97
C ARG A 1197 2.31 -16.48 33.33
N ARG A 1198 2.84 -16.74 32.12
CA ARG A 1198 3.65 -15.76 31.38
C ARG A 1198 2.85 -14.55 30.89
N VAL A 1199 1.55 -14.70 30.62
CA VAL A 1199 0.69 -13.60 30.16
C VAL A 1199 0.29 -12.68 31.31
N PHE A 1200 -0.12 -13.24 32.45
CA PHE A 1200 -0.57 -12.44 33.60
C PHE A 1200 0.59 -11.99 34.51
N SER A 1201 1.75 -12.66 34.47
CA SER A 1201 2.96 -12.36 35.26
C SER A 1201 2.65 -12.20 36.74
N GLU A 1202 2.25 -13.27 37.41
CA GLU A 1202 1.78 -13.23 38.80
C GLU A 1202 2.43 -14.36 39.60
N ASP A 1203 3.51 -14.03 40.32
CA ASP A 1203 3.88 -14.73 41.57
C ASP A 1203 3.16 -14.09 42.78
N ALA A 1204 2.40 -12.99 42.58
CA ALA A 1204 1.77 -12.19 43.65
C ALA A 1204 0.24 -12.33 43.70
N ASP A 1205 -0.48 -12.22 42.59
CA ASP A 1205 -1.95 -12.24 42.61
C ASP A 1205 -2.54 -13.66 42.79
N GLU A 1206 -1.85 -14.74 42.39
CA GLU A 1206 -2.30 -16.11 42.70
C GLU A 1206 -2.15 -16.44 44.20
N MET A 1207 -1.13 -15.95 44.89
CA MET A 1207 -1.00 -16.15 46.35
C MET A 1207 -2.02 -15.33 47.14
N ILE A 1208 -2.33 -14.11 46.68
CA ILE A 1208 -3.37 -13.27 47.28
C ILE A 1208 -4.76 -13.85 46.99
N GLU A 1209 -5.02 -14.34 45.77
CA GLU A 1209 -6.28 -15.04 45.45
C GLU A 1209 -6.42 -16.35 46.27
N GLU A 1210 -5.36 -17.13 46.51
CA GLU A 1210 -5.43 -18.34 47.36
C GLU A 1210 -5.63 -18.01 48.85
N GLU A 1211 -4.91 -17.03 49.41
CA GLU A 1211 -5.08 -16.60 50.81
C GLU A 1211 -6.45 -15.93 51.07
N GLU A 1212 -6.95 -15.12 50.15
CA GLU A 1212 -8.26 -14.47 50.25
C GLU A 1212 -9.43 -15.44 49.97
N GLU A 1213 -9.24 -16.46 49.13
CA GLU A 1213 -10.23 -17.54 48.92
C GLU A 1213 -10.35 -18.43 50.17
N GLU A 1214 -9.26 -18.67 50.92
CA GLU A 1214 -9.31 -19.34 52.24
C GLU A 1214 -10.02 -18.49 53.32
N GLU A 1215 -9.93 -17.16 53.26
CA GLU A 1215 -10.67 -16.26 54.16
C GLU A 1215 -12.18 -16.23 53.86
N GLU A 1216 -12.56 -16.24 52.58
CA GLU A 1216 -13.97 -16.26 52.16
C GLU A 1216 -14.65 -17.61 52.50
N GLU A 1217 -13.94 -18.74 52.42
CA GLU A 1217 -14.43 -20.03 52.94
C GLU A 1217 -14.65 -20.00 54.46
N ARG A 1218 -13.84 -19.24 55.22
CA ARG A 1218 -14.02 -19.05 56.66
C ARG A 1218 -15.19 -18.12 56.99
N GLU A 1219 -15.47 -17.11 56.16
CA GLU A 1219 -16.62 -16.21 56.33
C GLU A 1219 -17.96 -16.85 55.88
N GLU A 1220 -17.99 -17.60 54.76
CA GLU A 1220 -19.21 -18.29 54.30
C GLU A 1220 -19.54 -19.52 55.16
N SER A 1221 -18.55 -20.22 55.72
CA SER A 1221 -18.79 -21.33 56.66
C SER A 1221 -19.16 -20.87 58.07
N SER A 1222 -18.88 -19.61 58.43
CA SER A 1222 -19.25 -19.02 59.73
C SER A 1222 -20.59 -18.29 59.73
N SER A 1223 -21.27 -18.19 58.59
CA SER A 1223 -22.64 -17.67 58.48
C SER A 1223 -23.65 -18.71 59.00
N PRO A 1224 -24.28 -18.54 60.18
CA PRO A 1224 -25.23 -19.51 60.69
C PRO A 1224 -26.53 -19.38 59.91
N GLY A 1225 -27.06 -20.51 59.44
CA GLY A 1225 -28.35 -20.57 58.76
C GLY A 1225 -29.44 -19.80 59.51
N GLN A 1226 -30.05 -18.83 58.84
CA GLN A 1226 -31.29 -18.19 59.27
C GLN A 1226 -32.33 -18.28 58.15
N VAL A 1227 -33.13 -19.34 58.23
CA VAL A 1227 -34.60 -19.34 58.22
C VAL A 1227 -35.30 -18.24 57.40
N ALA A 1228 -35.85 -18.61 56.25
CA ALA A 1228 -37.28 -18.51 55.87
C ALA A 1228 -37.48 -18.90 54.41
#